data_AF-Q6KZG8-F1
#
_entry.id   AF-Q6KZG8-F1
#
_cell.length_a   1.000
_cell.length_b   1.000
_cell.length_c   1.000
_cell.angle_alpha   90.00
_cell.angle_beta   90.00
_cell.angle_gamma   90.00
#
_symmetry.space_group_name_H-M   'P 1'
#
loop_
_entity.id
_entity.type
_entity.pdbx_description
1 polymer ?
#
loop_
_entity_poly.entity_id
_entity_poly.type
_entity_poly.pdbx_seq_one_letter_code
_entity_poly.pdbx_strand_id
1 'polypeptide(L)'
;MNEVTFIIGLLTAVLMTLYVTVVFSYIVKYRYVVSFAKVAAIGIFTAMMASMLNSITFYITTKRGMLDTILSFAIGMALMTQPLVATFIAVIHGGIGRKGLTRGIGEGFTFLLIWNEVSMGIFLYYLFNPTIVNFDYYHLLYSLAFVTPLSYGINTFYFLIPMSVEMIVIFFVYKPKRMHKYASISIFLMDMFSPTLLGNNQFIFIGILGETIIMIIFMIITLEYIADHKMLLPRDDAHHIRMVFIDYFLMAAGTFVGSIVLRPFGLAWILLAMAIIFGMYYYFDSIFRESISSALVQKHVVIKKYALKDTRPFMALVLLLSFLSEWLLAASMNFSIFNFKPYFDIYNTYRDYSLYFVNSKYIYAFSKLFYHVYVPANYGVSNFSIFYLVRFGGIYVFKNPFSYFLAGIYLVGEIINSPEFLIITGLEMGALVIFQMKKIKDLGKRVNLGIALAAYAIYTVLGPNFLNPAWYNLLPLWPTTGYEAGIYPYLVIPLIGSYVLYAILASLFGRRAYCSTLCPYTIMYGSSIAQAMIPYNYESRISRKTIGKKFQDYLYPVISVSWVFAIFGSIFSYYYMRTGSLGFSFYGIDPAYLYVIVFWDILFYAFFISIPFTGMSPCRRYGFCSTGTFVGLFSYLGFFKLKVHDKNLCKTCETKACAVSCETGLAEMPGEFIKNGYFKSSKCVGSGDCIRACPYNNIYFYDFRTFIKEKILKSTHASQEDVKAGFK
;
A
#
# COMPACT_ATOMS: atom_id res chain seq x y z
N MET A 1 15.82 -4.82 -40.01
CA MET A 1 16.99 -5.17 -39.19
C MET A 1 17.75 -6.27 -39.90
N ASN A 2 19.08 -6.17 -40.06
CA ASN A 2 19.87 -7.23 -40.70
C ASN A 2 20.00 -8.43 -39.75
N GLU A 3 19.92 -9.65 -40.27
CA GLU A 3 20.10 -10.90 -39.51
C GLU A 3 21.41 -10.92 -38.70
N VAL A 4 22.48 -10.36 -39.29
CA VAL A 4 23.79 -10.24 -38.63
C VAL A 4 23.71 -9.41 -37.34
N THR A 5 23.04 -8.25 -37.40
CA THR A 5 22.83 -7.38 -36.23
C THR A 5 22.04 -8.10 -35.15
N PHE A 6 21.03 -8.88 -35.55
CA PHE A 6 20.22 -9.66 -34.63
C PHE A 6 21.04 -10.72 -33.89
N ILE A 7 21.81 -11.51 -34.63
CA ILE A 7 22.68 -12.56 -34.08
C ILE A 7 23.73 -11.96 -33.13
N ILE A 8 24.36 -10.85 -33.50
CA ILE A 8 25.34 -10.17 -32.63
C ILE A 8 24.71 -9.71 -31.32
N GLY A 9 23.53 -9.09 -31.38
CA GLY A 9 22.82 -8.64 -30.19
C GLY A 9 22.44 -9.81 -29.27
N LEU A 10 21.90 -10.89 -29.84
CA LEU A 10 21.55 -12.09 -29.09
C LEU A 10 22.78 -12.76 -28.44
N LEU A 11 23.87 -12.93 -29.20
CA LEU A 11 25.11 -13.49 -28.68
C LEU A 11 25.69 -12.63 -27.56
N THR A 12 25.66 -11.31 -27.72
CA THR A 12 26.11 -10.38 -26.68
C THR A 12 25.30 -10.58 -25.41
N ALA A 13 23.96 -10.55 -25.49
CA ALA A 13 23.10 -10.75 -24.33
C ALA A 13 23.39 -12.08 -23.61
N VAL A 14 23.45 -13.19 -24.35
CA VAL A 14 23.67 -14.53 -23.77
C VAL A 14 25.06 -14.65 -23.11
N LEU A 15 26.12 -14.21 -23.80
CA LEU A 15 27.48 -14.34 -23.29
C LEU A 15 27.72 -13.46 -22.06
N MET A 16 27.20 -12.24 -22.05
CA MET A 16 27.31 -11.32 -20.91
C MET A 16 26.55 -11.85 -19.70
N THR A 17 25.29 -12.23 -19.89
CA THR A 17 24.46 -12.83 -18.82
C THR A 17 25.14 -14.05 -18.21
N LEU A 18 25.67 -14.94 -19.06
CA LEU A 18 26.39 -16.14 -18.62
C LEU A 18 27.65 -15.77 -17.83
N TYR A 19 28.45 -14.84 -18.34
CA TYR A 19 29.68 -14.38 -17.69
C TYR A 19 29.37 -13.80 -16.30
N VAL A 20 28.45 -12.83 -16.22
CA VAL A 20 28.05 -12.18 -14.96
C VAL A 20 27.52 -13.22 -13.97
N THR A 21 26.65 -14.11 -14.42
CA THR A 21 26.10 -15.19 -13.59
C THR A 21 27.20 -16.09 -13.02
N VAL A 22 28.15 -16.54 -13.84
CA VAL A 22 29.25 -17.43 -13.41
C VAL A 22 30.17 -16.71 -12.44
N VAL A 23 30.55 -15.47 -12.76
CA VAL A 23 31.41 -14.64 -11.91
C VAL A 23 30.76 -14.38 -10.56
N PHE A 24 29.49 -13.99 -10.55
CA PHE A 24 28.77 -13.71 -9.30
C PHE A 24 28.63 -14.97 -8.46
N SER A 25 28.23 -16.08 -9.09
CA SER A 25 28.11 -17.38 -8.43
C SER A 25 29.44 -17.82 -7.82
N TYR A 26 30.55 -17.57 -8.51
CA TYR A 26 31.89 -17.83 -8.00
C TYR A 26 32.21 -16.97 -6.77
N ILE A 27 32.01 -15.65 -6.86
CA ILE A 27 32.27 -14.74 -5.73
C ILE A 27 31.43 -15.15 -4.51
N VAL A 28 30.12 -15.38 -4.70
CA VAL A 28 29.22 -15.78 -3.62
C VAL A 28 29.63 -17.14 -3.04
N LYS A 29 29.98 -18.13 -3.85
CA LYS A 29 30.38 -19.45 -3.35
C LYS A 29 31.69 -19.40 -2.56
N TYR A 30 32.65 -18.58 -2.98
CA TYR A 30 34.00 -18.51 -2.40
C TYR A 30 34.25 -17.27 -1.54
N ARG A 31 33.19 -16.55 -1.13
CA ARG A 31 33.26 -15.23 -0.48
C ARG A 31 34.17 -15.10 0.76
N TYR A 32 34.42 -16.19 1.49
CA TYR A 32 35.27 -16.19 2.69
C TYR A 32 36.74 -16.56 2.42
N VAL A 33 37.02 -17.21 1.30
CA VAL A 33 38.33 -17.78 0.97
C VAL A 33 38.95 -17.14 -0.27
N VAL A 34 38.16 -16.38 -1.04
CA VAL A 34 38.64 -15.69 -2.24
C VAL A 34 39.75 -14.71 -1.86
N SER A 35 40.88 -14.80 -2.58
CA SER A 35 41.99 -13.88 -2.40
C SER A 35 41.67 -12.54 -3.04
N PHE A 36 42.21 -11.47 -2.47
CA PHE A 36 42.09 -10.13 -3.04
C PHE A 36 42.50 -10.09 -4.52
N ALA A 37 43.58 -10.79 -4.91
CA ALA A 37 44.02 -10.85 -6.31
C ALA A 37 42.96 -11.43 -7.26
N LYS A 38 42.23 -12.46 -6.86
CA LYS A 38 41.14 -13.03 -7.67
C LYS A 38 39.97 -12.06 -7.79
N VAL A 39 39.61 -11.42 -6.67
CA VAL A 39 38.55 -10.40 -6.65
C VAL A 39 38.93 -9.24 -7.57
N ALA A 40 40.14 -8.69 -7.42
CA ALA A 40 40.66 -7.63 -8.28
C ALA A 40 40.65 -8.00 -9.77
N ALA A 41 41.14 -9.20 -10.12
CA ALA A 41 41.14 -9.69 -11.49
C ALA A 41 39.72 -9.72 -12.07
N ILE A 42 38.77 -10.29 -11.32
CA ILE A 42 37.36 -10.29 -11.71
C ILE A 42 36.87 -8.85 -11.92
N GLY A 43 37.06 -7.96 -10.95
CA GLY A 43 36.63 -6.56 -11.05
C GLY A 43 37.18 -5.85 -12.28
N ILE A 44 38.46 -6.08 -12.63
CA ILE A 44 39.09 -5.53 -13.84
C ILE A 44 38.43 -6.07 -15.11
N PHE A 45 38.24 -7.39 -15.21
CA PHE A 45 37.58 -7.99 -16.39
C PHE A 45 36.14 -7.50 -16.54
N THR A 46 35.39 -7.46 -15.44
CA THR A 46 33.99 -7.05 -15.43
C THR A 46 33.89 -5.56 -15.81
N ALA A 47 34.84 -4.70 -15.44
CA ALA A 47 34.84 -3.31 -15.90
C ALA A 47 35.32 -3.12 -17.34
N MET A 48 36.29 -3.94 -17.79
CA MET A 48 36.75 -3.92 -19.17
C MET A 48 35.58 -4.21 -20.12
N MET A 49 34.74 -5.19 -19.75
CA MET A 49 33.51 -5.53 -20.46
C MET A 49 32.54 -4.33 -20.58
N ALA A 50 32.20 -3.68 -19.47
CA ALA A 50 31.37 -2.46 -19.46
C ALA A 50 31.97 -1.36 -20.34
N SER A 51 33.28 -1.14 -20.24
CA SER A 51 33.97 -0.08 -20.96
C SER A 51 33.92 -0.30 -22.48
N MET A 52 34.05 -1.56 -22.94
CA MET A 52 33.94 -1.91 -24.36
C MET A 52 32.52 -1.68 -24.87
N LEU A 53 31.50 -2.11 -24.14
CA LEU A 53 30.10 -1.89 -24.51
C LEU A 53 29.78 -0.39 -24.60
N ASN A 54 30.23 0.41 -23.64
CA ASN A 54 30.06 1.86 -23.66
C ASN A 54 30.79 2.50 -24.84
N SER A 55 32.04 2.11 -25.11
CA SER A 55 32.81 2.64 -26.25
C SER A 55 32.14 2.32 -27.60
N ILE A 56 31.66 1.09 -27.77
CA ILE A 56 30.98 0.66 -29.01
C ILE A 56 29.63 1.37 -29.13
N THR A 57 28.86 1.47 -28.05
CA THR A 57 27.59 2.19 -28.02
C THR A 57 27.79 3.63 -28.45
N PHE A 58 28.80 4.31 -27.88
CA PHE A 58 29.10 5.68 -28.26
C PHE A 58 29.50 5.77 -29.73
N TYR A 59 30.38 4.89 -30.21
CA TYR A 59 30.80 4.83 -31.61
C TYR A 59 29.63 4.63 -32.59
N ILE A 60 28.65 3.80 -32.25
CA ILE A 60 27.46 3.54 -33.10
C ILE A 60 26.54 4.75 -33.15
N THR A 61 26.46 5.52 -32.06
CA THR A 61 25.40 6.51 -31.85
C THR A 61 25.83 7.95 -32.11
N THR A 62 27.13 8.21 -32.20
CA THR A 62 27.69 9.49 -32.66
C THR A 62 27.88 9.55 -34.16
N LYS A 63 27.90 10.77 -34.72
CA LYS A 63 28.32 10.99 -36.11
C LYS A 63 29.75 10.47 -36.29
N ARG A 64 30.05 9.94 -37.49
CA ARG A 64 31.35 9.34 -37.81
C ARG A 64 32.43 10.39 -38.09
N GLY A 65 32.71 11.25 -37.10
CA GLY A 65 33.83 12.17 -37.09
C GLY A 65 35.08 11.58 -36.44
N MET A 66 36.25 12.11 -36.78
CA MET A 66 37.52 11.73 -36.13
C MET A 66 37.48 12.03 -34.62
N LEU A 67 36.95 13.20 -34.23
CA LEU A 67 36.83 13.61 -32.82
C LEU A 67 35.86 12.72 -32.04
N ASP A 68 34.70 12.40 -32.62
CA ASP A 68 33.71 11.52 -31.98
C ASP A 68 34.27 10.11 -31.75
N THR A 69 35.04 9.61 -32.72
CA THR A 69 35.73 8.32 -32.61
C THR A 69 36.80 8.35 -31.51
N ILE A 70 37.64 9.39 -31.45
CA ILE A 70 38.65 9.53 -30.38
C ILE A 70 37.96 9.57 -29.01
N LEU A 71 36.85 10.30 -28.91
CA LEU A 71 36.13 10.45 -27.67
C LEU A 71 35.43 9.14 -27.24
N SER A 72 34.89 8.35 -28.18
CA SER A 72 34.32 7.04 -27.89
C SER A 72 35.32 6.13 -27.19
N PHE A 73 36.56 6.09 -27.73
CA PHE A 73 37.66 5.34 -27.14
C PHE A 73 38.10 5.91 -25.80
N ALA A 74 38.21 7.24 -25.68
CA ALA A 74 38.64 7.90 -24.45
C ALA A 74 37.68 7.64 -23.28
N ILE A 75 36.37 7.65 -23.51
CA ILE A 75 35.36 7.32 -22.50
C ILE A 75 35.52 5.87 -22.03
N GLY A 76 35.71 4.92 -22.95
CA GLY A 76 35.98 3.52 -22.62
C GLY A 76 37.24 3.38 -21.74
N MET A 77 38.36 3.99 -22.16
CA MET A 77 39.60 3.95 -21.41
C MET A 77 39.49 4.59 -20.01
N ALA A 78 38.76 5.70 -19.89
CA ALA A 78 38.53 6.38 -18.62
C ALA A 78 37.76 5.49 -17.62
N LEU A 79 36.71 4.80 -18.08
CA LEU A 79 35.93 3.88 -17.24
C LEU A 79 36.76 2.68 -16.78
N MET A 80 37.61 2.12 -17.65
CA MET A 80 38.51 1.02 -17.29
C MET A 80 39.60 1.44 -16.28
N THR A 81 40.01 2.71 -16.29
CA THR A 81 41.06 3.22 -15.39
C THR A 81 40.62 3.24 -13.92
N GLN A 82 39.33 3.47 -13.65
CA GLN A 82 38.78 3.54 -12.29
C GLN A 82 39.02 2.27 -11.43
N PRO A 83 38.64 1.05 -11.86
CA PRO A 83 38.89 -0.19 -11.11
C PRO A 83 40.36 -0.56 -11.03
N LEU A 84 41.18 -0.18 -12.02
CA LEU A 84 42.64 -0.36 -11.95
C LEU A 84 43.23 0.51 -10.83
N VAL A 85 42.85 1.78 -10.78
CA VAL A 85 43.27 2.71 -9.72
C VAL A 85 42.73 2.26 -8.36
N ALA A 86 41.46 1.85 -8.27
CA ALA A 86 40.88 1.34 -7.02
C ALA A 86 41.59 0.08 -6.52
N THR A 87 41.91 -0.85 -7.43
CA THR A 87 42.70 -2.04 -7.12
C THR A 87 44.10 -1.67 -6.64
N PHE A 88 44.77 -0.75 -7.33
CA PHE A 88 46.11 -0.29 -6.97
C PHE A 88 46.14 0.38 -5.58
N ILE A 89 45.18 1.26 -5.30
CA ILE A 89 45.01 1.88 -3.98
C ILE A 89 44.77 0.82 -2.91
N ALA A 90 43.91 -0.18 -3.18
CA ALA A 90 43.64 -1.26 -2.24
C ALA A 90 44.88 -2.14 -1.99
N VAL A 91 45.73 -2.36 -2.99
CA VAL A 91 47.03 -3.04 -2.85
C VAL A 91 47.95 -2.23 -1.92
N ILE A 92 48.09 -0.92 -2.16
CA ILE A 92 48.92 -0.02 -1.33
C ILE A 92 48.51 -0.07 0.14
N HIS A 93 47.20 -0.13 0.43
CA HIS A 93 46.66 -0.20 1.79
C HIS A 93 46.67 -1.62 2.40
N GLY A 94 47.58 -2.49 1.93
CA GLY A 94 47.78 -3.84 2.47
C GLY A 94 46.69 -4.85 2.07
N GLY A 95 46.00 -4.63 0.94
CA GLY A 95 44.93 -5.49 0.46
C GLY A 95 45.36 -6.92 0.10
N ILE A 96 46.63 -7.13 -0.28
CA ILE A 96 47.15 -8.43 -0.74
C ILE A 96 47.00 -9.53 0.32
N GLY A 97 47.21 -9.19 1.60
CA GLY A 97 47.08 -10.14 2.70
C GLY A 97 45.63 -10.42 3.15
N ARG A 98 44.65 -9.64 2.67
CA ARG A 98 43.25 -9.78 3.10
C ARG A 98 42.60 -10.97 2.42
N LYS A 99 42.04 -11.87 3.22
CA LYS A 99 41.17 -12.96 2.76
C LYS A 99 39.70 -12.58 2.95
N GLY A 100 38.88 -12.93 1.98
CA GLY A 100 37.43 -12.73 2.02
C GLY A 100 36.98 -11.34 1.55
N LEU A 101 35.69 -11.25 1.24
CA LEU A 101 35.06 -10.04 0.71
C LEU A 101 34.76 -9.05 1.84
N THR A 102 35.33 -7.84 1.77
CA THR A 102 34.94 -6.74 2.67
C THR A 102 33.66 -6.07 2.19
N ARG A 103 32.96 -5.38 3.08
CA ARG A 103 31.70 -4.70 2.73
C ARG A 103 31.89 -3.67 1.61
N GLY A 104 32.91 -2.81 1.70
CA GLY A 104 33.18 -1.81 0.67
C GLY A 104 33.53 -2.42 -0.69
N ILE A 105 34.23 -3.56 -0.69
CA ILE A 105 34.48 -4.30 -1.93
C ILE A 105 33.16 -4.88 -2.49
N GLY A 106 32.32 -5.50 -1.66
CA GLY A 106 31.00 -6.00 -2.09
C GLY A 106 30.09 -4.92 -2.67
N GLU A 107 30.03 -3.75 -2.03
CA GLU A 107 29.30 -2.57 -2.55
C GLU A 107 29.88 -2.12 -3.90
N GLY A 108 31.21 -2.03 -4.04
CA GLY A 108 31.87 -1.69 -5.30
C GLY A 108 31.60 -2.69 -6.43
N PHE A 109 31.61 -3.99 -6.13
CA PHE A 109 31.22 -5.03 -7.09
C PHE A 109 29.77 -4.89 -7.52
N THR A 110 28.89 -4.60 -6.58
CA THR A 110 27.46 -4.39 -6.86
C THR A 110 27.27 -3.25 -7.86
N PHE A 111 27.93 -2.09 -7.65
CA PHE A 111 27.87 -0.98 -8.61
C PHE A 111 28.41 -1.33 -9.98
N LEU A 112 29.53 -2.06 -10.02
CA LEU A 112 30.18 -2.43 -11.26
C LEU A 112 29.33 -3.43 -12.07
N LEU A 113 28.66 -4.37 -11.40
CA LEU A 113 27.70 -5.27 -12.02
C LEU A 113 26.49 -4.53 -12.57
N ILE A 114 25.91 -3.61 -11.79
CA ILE A 114 24.81 -2.76 -12.25
C ILE A 114 25.22 -1.97 -13.49
N TRP A 115 26.42 -1.39 -13.48
CA TRP A 115 26.90 -0.62 -14.61
C TRP A 115 27.08 -1.48 -15.86
N ASN A 116 27.50 -2.74 -15.72
CA ASN A 116 27.56 -3.68 -16.85
C ASN A 116 26.18 -3.94 -17.46
N GLU A 117 25.19 -4.24 -16.62
CA GLU A 117 23.83 -4.50 -17.10
C GLU A 117 23.26 -3.27 -17.80
N VAL A 118 23.44 -2.08 -17.20
CA VAL A 118 23.00 -0.81 -17.81
C VAL A 118 23.70 -0.57 -19.14
N SER A 119 25.02 -0.77 -19.20
CA SER A 119 25.82 -0.60 -20.43
C SER A 119 25.37 -1.55 -21.53
N MET A 120 25.10 -2.82 -21.18
CA MET A 120 24.58 -3.82 -22.09
C MET A 120 23.16 -3.46 -22.58
N GLY A 121 22.26 -3.06 -21.69
CA GLY A 121 20.89 -2.67 -22.03
C GLY A 121 20.86 -1.50 -23.03
N ILE A 122 21.66 -0.46 -22.77
CA ILE A 122 21.80 0.68 -23.70
C ILE A 122 22.40 0.23 -25.03
N PHE A 123 23.47 -0.58 -25.01
CA PHE A 123 24.10 -1.10 -26.22
C PHE A 123 23.12 -1.87 -27.10
N LEU A 124 22.41 -2.84 -26.52
CA LEU A 124 21.44 -3.67 -27.21
C LEU A 124 20.29 -2.83 -27.76
N TYR A 125 19.76 -1.89 -26.97
CA TYR A 125 18.71 -0.99 -27.43
C TYR A 125 19.10 -0.26 -28.72
N TYR A 126 20.31 0.31 -28.78
CA TYR A 126 20.81 1.01 -29.96
C TYR A 126 21.16 0.10 -31.12
N LEU A 127 21.70 -1.08 -30.83
CA LEU A 127 22.01 -2.07 -31.85
C LEU A 127 20.74 -2.50 -32.60
N PHE A 128 19.63 -2.67 -31.89
CA PHE A 128 18.35 -3.07 -32.46
C PHE A 128 17.52 -1.89 -33.01
N ASN A 129 17.75 -0.66 -32.53
CA ASN A 129 17.00 0.54 -32.91
C ASN A 129 17.91 1.69 -33.41
N PRO A 130 18.69 1.50 -34.50
CA PRO A 130 19.70 2.45 -34.93
C PRO A 130 19.14 3.79 -35.47
N THR A 131 17.84 3.87 -35.77
CA THR A 131 17.23 5.04 -36.42
C THR A 131 16.71 6.11 -35.43
N ILE A 132 16.64 5.81 -34.12
CA ILE A 132 15.82 6.58 -33.19
C ILE A 132 16.56 7.80 -32.59
N VAL A 133 17.90 7.82 -32.52
CA VAL A 133 18.63 8.98 -31.96
C VAL A 133 20.02 9.12 -32.59
N ASN A 134 20.26 10.20 -33.33
CA ASN A 134 21.62 10.68 -33.60
C ASN A 134 22.04 11.55 -32.41
N PHE A 135 23.07 11.17 -31.65
CA PHE A 135 23.59 12.05 -30.60
C PHE A 135 24.32 13.22 -31.23
N ASP A 136 23.94 14.43 -30.82
CA ASP A 136 24.77 15.61 -30.99
C ASP A 136 25.54 15.85 -29.68
N TYR A 137 26.86 15.68 -29.73
CA TYR A 137 27.73 15.67 -28.56
C TYR A 137 27.64 16.97 -27.74
N TYR A 138 27.52 18.11 -28.42
CA TYR A 138 27.42 19.42 -27.76
C TYR A 138 26.14 19.57 -26.94
N HIS A 139 25.09 18.84 -27.30
CA HIS A 139 23.84 18.82 -26.56
C HIS A 139 23.80 17.75 -25.47
N LEU A 140 24.70 16.76 -25.46
CA LEU A 140 24.70 15.67 -24.47
C LEU A 140 24.94 16.16 -23.03
N LEU A 141 25.84 17.12 -22.84
CA LEU A 141 26.19 17.65 -21.51
C LEU A 141 25.20 18.72 -21.01
N TYR A 142 24.47 19.39 -21.93
CA TYR A 142 23.60 20.52 -21.60
C TYR A 142 22.09 20.22 -21.73
N SER A 143 21.72 19.26 -22.55
CA SER A 143 20.35 18.78 -22.67
C SER A 143 20.28 17.40 -22.00
N LEU A 144 19.18 17.10 -21.32
CA LEU A 144 18.90 15.78 -20.73
C LEU A 144 18.79 14.66 -21.79
N ALA A 145 19.39 14.82 -22.97
CA ALA A 145 19.42 13.89 -24.08
C ALA A 145 20.10 12.56 -23.77
N PHE A 146 21.01 12.47 -22.77
CA PHE A 146 21.53 11.18 -22.30
C PHE A 146 20.49 10.39 -21.47
N VAL A 147 19.54 11.07 -20.83
CA VAL A 147 18.54 10.47 -19.94
C VAL A 147 17.55 9.59 -20.72
N THR A 148 17.16 10.05 -21.90
CA THR A 148 16.24 9.32 -22.79
C THR A 148 16.80 7.94 -23.21
N PRO A 149 18.02 7.84 -23.78
CA PRO A 149 18.75 6.60 -24.04
C PRO A 149 18.90 5.69 -22.83
N LEU A 150 19.29 6.25 -21.68
CA LEU A 150 19.47 5.51 -20.44
C LEU A 150 18.14 4.86 -20.03
N SER A 151 17.06 5.63 -20.06
CA SER A 151 15.72 5.13 -19.77
C SER A 151 15.29 4.04 -20.75
N TYR A 152 15.46 4.22 -22.05
CA TYR A 152 15.12 3.20 -23.04
C TYR A 152 15.97 1.93 -22.92
N GLY A 153 17.26 2.07 -22.60
CA GLY A 153 18.15 0.94 -22.38
C GLY A 153 17.68 0.07 -21.20
N ILE A 154 17.27 0.69 -20.10
CA ILE A 154 16.89 -0.01 -18.86
C ILE A 154 15.45 -0.52 -18.91
N ASN A 155 14.52 0.29 -19.41
CA ASN A 155 13.10 0.00 -19.36
C ASN A 155 12.62 -1.02 -20.40
N THR A 156 13.52 -1.62 -21.18
CA THR A 156 13.17 -2.58 -22.24
C THR A 156 13.54 -4.00 -21.87
N PHE A 157 12.92 -4.96 -22.57
CA PHE A 157 13.24 -6.39 -22.41
C PHE A 157 14.71 -6.73 -22.65
N TYR A 158 15.48 -5.89 -23.36
CA TYR A 158 16.92 -6.08 -23.57
C TYR A 158 17.73 -6.02 -22.27
N PHE A 159 17.27 -5.24 -21.30
CA PHE A 159 17.87 -5.16 -19.97
C PHE A 159 17.17 -6.10 -18.98
N LEU A 160 15.84 -6.07 -18.96
CA LEU A 160 15.04 -6.79 -17.96
C LEU A 160 15.17 -8.31 -18.05
N ILE A 161 15.29 -8.89 -19.25
CA ILE A 161 15.39 -10.36 -19.40
C ILE A 161 16.76 -10.88 -18.90
N PRO A 162 17.91 -10.38 -19.37
CA PRO A 162 19.21 -10.75 -18.82
C PRO A 162 19.28 -10.62 -17.29
N MET A 163 18.92 -9.44 -16.77
CA MET A 163 18.87 -9.17 -15.34
C MET A 163 18.03 -10.20 -14.59
N SER A 164 16.82 -10.49 -15.09
CA SER A 164 15.92 -11.48 -14.51
C SER A 164 16.56 -12.87 -14.44
N VAL A 165 17.24 -13.31 -15.51
CA VAL A 165 17.94 -14.59 -15.55
C VAL A 165 19.05 -14.65 -14.50
N GLU A 166 19.85 -13.60 -14.37
CA GLU A 166 20.92 -13.51 -13.37
C GLU A 166 20.37 -13.61 -11.95
N MET A 167 19.34 -12.82 -11.64
CA MET A 167 18.69 -12.83 -10.33
C MET A 167 18.12 -14.22 -10.00
N ILE A 168 17.55 -14.95 -10.96
CA ILE A 168 17.06 -16.32 -10.74
C ILE A 168 18.23 -17.26 -10.40
N VAL A 169 19.29 -17.27 -11.20
CA VAL A 169 20.42 -18.19 -10.99
C VAL A 169 21.08 -17.89 -9.65
N ILE A 170 21.31 -16.61 -9.36
CA ILE A 170 21.92 -16.16 -8.11
C ILE A 170 21.04 -16.51 -6.91
N PHE A 171 19.72 -16.39 -7.03
CA PHE A 171 18.78 -16.80 -5.99
C PHE A 171 18.94 -18.29 -5.65
N PHE A 172 19.08 -19.17 -6.66
CA PHE A 172 19.27 -20.60 -6.45
C PHE A 172 20.66 -20.96 -5.90
N VAL A 173 21.70 -20.21 -6.26
CA VAL A 173 23.07 -20.40 -5.74
C VAL A 173 23.17 -19.93 -4.29
N TYR A 174 22.64 -18.74 -3.97
CA TYR A 174 22.73 -18.15 -2.65
C TYR A 174 21.77 -18.78 -1.64
N LYS A 175 20.55 -19.14 -2.06
CA LYS A 175 19.47 -19.68 -1.22
C LYS A 175 19.15 -18.76 -0.03
N PRO A 176 18.64 -17.52 -0.29
CA PRO A 176 18.33 -16.57 0.77
C PRO A 176 17.30 -17.15 1.75
N LYS A 177 17.39 -16.76 3.02
CA LYS A 177 16.52 -17.26 4.10
C LYS A 177 15.58 -16.16 4.62
N ARG A 178 14.51 -16.57 5.31
CA ARG A 178 13.58 -15.66 6.02
C ARG A 178 13.06 -14.52 5.12
N MET A 179 13.06 -13.27 5.61
CA MET A 179 12.54 -12.14 4.84
C MET A 179 13.39 -11.78 3.64
N HIS A 180 14.69 -12.08 3.66
CA HIS A 180 15.52 -11.87 2.48
C HIS A 180 15.01 -12.67 1.28
N LYS A 181 14.55 -13.91 1.51
CA LYS A 181 13.95 -14.74 0.46
C LYS A 181 12.76 -14.05 -0.20
N TYR A 182 11.81 -13.57 0.60
CA TYR A 182 10.59 -12.95 0.08
C TYR A 182 10.89 -11.60 -0.57
N ALA A 183 11.79 -10.80 0.01
CA ALA A 183 12.28 -9.55 -0.56
C ALA A 183 12.86 -9.77 -1.97
N SER A 184 13.79 -10.71 -2.10
CA SER A 184 14.45 -11.03 -3.36
C SER A 184 13.49 -11.52 -4.44
N ILE A 185 12.53 -12.39 -4.09
CA ILE A 185 11.51 -12.85 -5.06
C ILE A 185 10.61 -11.69 -5.47
N SER A 186 10.24 -10.81 -4.54
CA SER A 186 9.34 -9.70 -4.83
C SER A 186 9.91 -8.71 -5.84
N ILE A 187 11.16 -8.30 -5.67
CA ILE A 187 11.85 -7.36 -6.57
C ILE A 187 11.95 -7.98 -7.97
N PHE A 188 12.46 -9.20 -8.03
CA PHE A 188 12.58 -9.96 -9.28
C PHE A 188 11.24 -10.07 -10.03
N LEU A 189 10.16 -10.42 -9.33
CA LEU A 189 8.85 -10.54 -9.97
C LEU A 189 8.28 -9.18 -10.37
N MET A 190 8.47 -8.12 -9.60
CA MET A 190 8.01 -6.78 -10.01
C MET A 190 8.72 -6.30 -11.27
N ASP A 191 10.03 -6.50 -11.37
CA ASP A 191 10.82 -6.14 -12.55
C ASP A 191 10.36 -6.90 -13.80
N MET A 192 10.03 -8.19 -13.66
CA MET A 192 9.48 -9.01 -14.74
C MET A 192 8.15 -8.50 -15.30
N PHE A 193 7.35 -7.81 -14.49
CA PHE A 193 6.05 -7.27 -14.87
C PHE A 193 6.07 -5.74 -15.05
N SER A 194 7.26 -5.16 -15.21
CA SER A 194 7.39 -3.72 -15.46
C SER A 194 6.52 -3.28 -16.64
N PRO A 195 5.74 -2.17 -16.51
CA PRO A 195 4.86 -1.67 -17.55
C PRO A 195 5.57 -1.29 -18.85
N THR A 196 6.88 -1.12 -18.81
CA THR A 196 7.68 -0.75 -19.97
C THR A 196 8.32 -1.93 -20.69
N LEU A 197 8.16 -3.17 -20.19
CA LEU A 197 8.87 -4.36 -20.68
C LEU A 197 8.87 -4.50 -22.22
N LEU A 198 7.69 -4.35 -22.85
CA LEU A 198 7.54 -4.46 -24.31
C LEU A 198 7.81 -3.16 -25.09
N GLY A 199 8.12 -2.06 -24.40
CA GLY A 199 8.38 -0.75 -25.00
C GLY A 199 7.20 -0.17 -25.78
N ASN A 200 5.98 -0.67 -25.53
CA ASN A 200 4.77 -0.28 -26.26
C ASN A 200 3.66 0.16 -25.30
N ASN A 201 2.75 1.00 -25.79
CA ASN A 201 1.65 1.54 -24.98
C ASN A 201 0.56 0.50 -24.65
N GLN A 202 0.53 -0.63 -25.38
CA GLN A 202 -0.48 -1.68 -25.16
C GLN A 202 -0.18 -2.49 -23.89
N PHE A 203 1.10 -2.68 -23.57
CA PHE A 203 1.53 -3.46 -22.43
C PHE A 203 1.48 -2.66 -21.12
N ILE A 204 1.50 -1.33 -21.16
CA ILE A 204 1.55 -0.48 -19.96
C ILE A 204 0.48 -0.90 -18.94
N PHE A 205 -0.80 -0.99 -19.35
CA PHE A 205 -1.87 -1.35 -18.42
C PHE A 205 -1.71 -2.77 -17.86
N ILE A 206 -1.31 -3.74 -18.69
CA ILE A 206 -1.11 -5.13 -18.28
C ILE A 206 0.06 -5.23 -17.29
N GLY A 207 1.15 -4.51 -17.54
CA GLY A 207 2.29 -4.46 -16.64
C GLY A 207 1.94 -3.76 -15.33
N ILE A 208 1.25 -2.60 -15.34
CA ILE A 208 0.76 -1.96 -14.10
C ILE A 208 -0.08 -2.94 -13.29
N LEU A 209 -0.99 -3.67 -13.92
CA LEU A 209 -1.84 -4.66 -13.25
C LEU A 209 -1.00 -5.81 -12.67
N GLY A 210 -0.06 -6.36 -13.45
CA GLY A 210 0.83 -7.43 -13.01
C GLY A 210 1.72 -7.01 -11.83
N GLU A 211 2.38 -5.85 -11.96
CA GLU A 211 3.18 -5.20 -10.93
C GLU A 211 2.36 -5.03 -9.63
N THR A 212 1.14 -4.52 -9.75
CA THR A 212 0.25 -4.29 -8.60
C THR A 212 -0.15 -5.60 -7.91
N ILE A 213 -0.51 -6.64 -8.67
CA ILE A 213 -0.86 -7.95 -8.11
C ILE A 213 0.31 -8.53 -7.34
N ILE A 214 1.52 -8.46 -7.90
CA ILE A 214 2.74 -8.96 -7.26
C ILE A 214 3.04 -8.17 -5.98
N MET A 215 2.99 -6.84 -6.06
CA MET A 215 3.20 -5.96 -4.91
C MET A 215 2.24 -6.32 -3.76
N ILE A 216 0.93 -6.43 -4.03
CA ILE A 216 -0.09 -6.80 -3.03
C ILE A 216 0.23 -8.15 -2.39
N ILE A 217 0.56 -9.17 -3.18
CA ILE A 217 0.89 -10.51 -2.66
C ILE A 217 2.05 -10.43 -1.68
N PHE A 218 3.14 -9.73 -2.02
CA PHE A 218 4.31 -9.64 -1.15
C PHE A 218 4.12 -8.67 0.02
N MET A 219 3.31 -7.62 -0.12
CA MET A 219 2.89 -6.77 1.00
C MET A 219 2.11 -7.60 2.03
N ILE A 220 1.14 -8.41 1.59
CA ILE A 220 0.39 -9.32 2.46
C ILE A 220 1.35 -10.28 3.20
N ILE A 221 2.26 -10.94 2.47
CA ILE A 221 3.25 -11.85 3.08
C ILE A 221 4.12 -11.12 4.11
N THR A 222 4.57 -9.92 3.78
CA THR A 222 5.46 -9.13 4.64
C THR A 222 4.74 -8.61 5.88
N LEU A 223 3.55 -8.04 5.75
CA LEU A 223 2.76 -7.55 6.87
C LEU A 223 2.31 -8.69 7.79
N GLU A 224 1.96 -9.85 7.23
CA GLU A 224 1.67 -11.05 8.03
C GLU A 224 2.91 -11.53 8.79
N TYR A 225 4.09 -11.50 8.16
CA TYR A 225 5.35 -11.82 8.84
C TYR A 225 5.63 -10.86 10.01
N ILE A 226 5.40 -9.55 9.83
CA ILE A 226 5.53 -8.56 10.92
C ILE A 226 4.55 -8.88 12.06
N ALA A 227 3.31 -9.22 11.72
CA ALA A 227 2.27 -9.55 12.68
C ALA A 227 2.61 -10.81 13.50
N ASP A 228 3.11 -11.87 12.85
CA ASP A 228 3.52 -13.12 13.50
C ASP A 228 4.66 -12.94 14.50
N HIS A 229 5.56 -12.01 14.22
CA HIS A 229 6.67 -11.67 15.11
C HIS A 229 6.27 -10.67 16.21
N LYS A 230 5.00 -10.28 16.31
CA LYS A 230 4.48 -9.32 17.31
C LYS A 230 5.32 -8.04 17.37
N MET A 231 5.73 -7.54 16.21
CA MET A 231 6.61 -6.36 16.07
C MET A 231 8.05 -6.56 16.57
N LEU A 232 8.41 -7.71 17.14
CA LEU A 232 9.76 -8.03 17.63
C LEU A 232 10.62 -8.62 16.50
N LEU A 233 10.92 -7.79 15.51
CA LEU A 233 11.69 -8.20 14.33
C LEU A 233 13.20 -8.21 14.60
N PRO A 234 13.93 -9.23 14.12
CA PRO A 234 15.38 -9.16 13.99
C PRO A 234 15.78 -7.94 13.14
N ARG A 235 16.89 -7.29 13.48
CA ARG A 235 17.37 -6.08 12.79
C ARG A 235 17.58 -6.29 11.28
N ASP A 236 18.04 -7.47 10.89
CA ASP A 236 18.27 -7.83 9.49
C ASP A 236 16.94 -7.96 8.73
N ASP A 237 15.97 -8.69 9.28
CA ASP A 237 14.63 -8.82 8.68
C ASP A 237 13.94 -7.45 8.58
N ALA A 238 14.03 -6.60 9.61
CA ALA A 238 13.51 -5.23 9.57
C ALA A 238 14.21 -4.35 8.51
N HIS A 239 15.52 -4.55 8.29
CA HIS A 239 16.22 -3.87 7.21
C HIS A 239 15.67 -4.30 5.85
N HIS A 240 15.48 -5.60 5.62
CA HIS A 240 14.94 -6.10 4.35
C HIS A 240 13.54 -5.60 4.07
N ILE A 241 12.66 -5.64 5.08
CA ILE A 241 11.30 -5.12 4.98
C ILE A 241 11.33 -3.65 4.58
N ARG A 242 12.12 -2.82 5.29
CA ARG A 242 12.21 -1.39 4.98
C ARG A 242 12.67 -1.13 3.56
N MET A 243 13.69 -1.86 3.09
CA MET A 243 14.22 -1.65 1.74
C MET A 243 13.22 -2.07 0.66
N VAL A 244 12.47 -3.16 0.87
CA VAL A 244 11.42 -3.60 -0.05
C VAL A 244 10.28 -2.58 -0.15
N PHE A 245 9.83 -2.00 0.96
CA PHE A 245 8.81 -0.95 0.90
C PHE A 245 9.31 0.35 0.24
N ILE A 246 10.60 0.68 0.37
CA ILE A 246 11.20 1.80 -0.37
C ILE A 246 11.20 1.49 -1.87
N ASP A 247 11.56 0.26 -2.24
CA ASP A 247 11.54 -0.21 -3.62
C ASP A 247 10.14 -0.15 -4.23
N TYR A 248 9.12 -0.67 -3.53
CA TYR A 248 7.72 -0.58 -3.97
C TYR A 248 7.28 0.87 -4.21
N PHE A 249 7.66 1.78 -3.32
CA PHE A 249 7.34 3.19 -3.48
C PHE A 249 8.04 3.81 -4.69
N LEU A 250 9.32 3.51 -4.91
CA LEU A 250 10.07 4.03 -6.05
C LEU A 250 9.52 3.49 -7.37
N MET A 251 9.21 2.19 -7.43
CA MET A 251 8.60 1.52 -8.58
C MET A 251 7.23 2.13 -8.89
N ALA A 252 6.33 2.20 -7.90
CA ALA A 252 5.02 2.82 -8.05
C ALA A 252 5.10 4.30 -8.46
N ALA A 253 6.06 5.06 -7.93
CA ALA A 253 6.28 6.46 -8.30
C ALA A 253 6.79 6.60 -9.75
N GLY A 254 7.71 5.73 -10.16
CA GLY A 254 8.20 5.64 -11.53
C GLY A 254 7.07 5.31 -12.50
N THR A 255 6.25 4.31 -12.16
CA THR A 255 5.08 3.88 -12.92
C THR A 255 4.03 4.99 -13.03
N PHE A 256 3.79 5.73 -11.94
CA PHE A 256 2.86 6.86 -11.91
C PHE A 256 3.30 8.02 -12.79
N VAL A 257 4.56 8.46 -12.66
CA VAL A 257 5.07 9.57 -13.48
C VAL A 257 5.13 9.17 -14.95
N GLY A 258 5.56 7.93 -15.25
CA GLY A 258 5.52 7.39 -16.61
C GLY A 258 4.12 7.36 -17.21
N SER A 259 3.11 7.00 -16.41
CA SER A 259 1.70 6.95 -16.82
C SER A 259 1.09 8.33 -17.05
N ILE A 260 1.53 9.36 -16.33
CA ILE A 260 1.08 10.75 -16.55
C ILE A 260 1.78 11.35 -17.78
N VAL A 261 3.09 11.24 -17.83
CA VAL A 261 3.94 11.90 -18.83
C VAL A 261 4.16 10.96 -20.01
N LEU A 262 3.12 10.41 -20.65
CA LEU A 262 3.29 9.34 -21.66
C LEU A 262 4.23 9.66 -22.86
N ARG A 263 4.64 10.93 -23.07
CA ARG A 263 5.51 11.34 -24.17
C ARG A 263 6.53 12.41 -23.76
N PRO A 264 7.79 12.32 -24.24
CA PRO A 264 8.39 11.17 -24.94
C PRO A 264 8.63 10.01 -23.97
N PHE A 265 8.37 8.77 -24.41
CA PHE A 265 8.42 7.57 -23.56
C PHE A 265 9.74 7.48 -22.76
N GLY A 266 10.90 7.67 -23.38
CA GLY A 266 12.18 7.59 -22.66
C GLY A 266 12.26 8.51 -21.44
N LEU A 267 12.15 9.83 -21.60
CA LEU A 267 12.30 10.76 -20.47
C LEU A 267 11.24 10.56 -19.38
N ALA A 268 10.02 10.17 -19.77
CA ALA A 268 8.93 9.93 -18.84
C ALA A 268 9.16 8.77 -17.86
N TRP A 269 9.78 7.70 -18.34
CA TRP A 269 9.99 6.47 -17.60
C TRP A 269 11.36 6.42 -16.89
N ILE A 270 12.12 7.52 -16.86
CA ILE A 270 13.43 7.53 -16.18
C ILE A 270 13.33 7.23 -14.69
N LEU A 271 12.26 7.70 -14.02
CA LEU A 271 12.06 7.43 -12.60
C LEU A 271 11.86 5.93 -12.36
N LEU A 272 11.16 5.23 -13.27
CA LEU A 272 11.02 3.78 -13.22
C LEU A 272 12.37 3.08 -13.47
N ALA A 273 13.15 3.52 -14.46
CA ALA A 273 14.48 2.98 -14.71
C ALA A 273 15.41 3.12 -13.47
N MET A 274 15.34 4.25 -12.77
CA MET A 274 16.08 4.46 -11.53
C MET A 274 15.57 3.56 -10.38
N ALA A 275 14.26 3.30 -10.33
CA ALA A 275 13.67 2.37 -9.37
C ALA A 275 14.15 0.93 -9.62
N ILE A 276 14.16 0.47 -10.87
CA ILE A 276 14.69 -0.85 -11.25
C ILE A 276 16.18 -0.97 -10.89
N ILE A 277 16.99 0.06 -11.18
CA ILE A 277 18.41 0.10 -10.75
C ILE A 277 18.53 0.00 -9.22
N PHE A 278 17.67 0.70 -8.48
CA PHE A 278 17.66 0.65 -7.01
C PHE A 278 17.29 -0.74 -6.49
N GLY A 279 16.25 -1.38 -7.05
CA GLY A 279 15.86 -2.75 -6.72
C GLY A 279 17.00 -3.73 -6.97
N MET A 280 17.69 -3.59 -8.11
CA MET A 280 18.86 -4.39 -8.45
C MET A 280 20.05 -4.15 -7.50
N TYR A 281 20.34 -2.89 -7.18
CA TYR A 281 21.36 -2.53 -6.19
C TYR A 281 21.09 -3.19 -4.84
N TYR A 282 19.85 -3.07 -4.35
CA TYR A 282 19.48 -3.66 -3.08
C TYR A 282 19.50 -5.20 -3.14
N TYR A 283 19.06 -5.81 -4.23
CA TYR A 283 19.13 -7.25 -4.44
C TYR A 283 20.57 -7.77 -4.32
N PHE A 284 21.53 -7.16 -5.00
CA PHE A 284 22.93 -7.58 -4.94
C PHE A 284 23.62 -7.21 -3.61
N ASP A 285 23.41 -5.98 -3.08
CA ASP A 285 24.00 -5.57 -1.78
C ASP A 285 23.54 -6.49 -0.64
N SER A 286 22.26 -6.85 -0.63
CA SER A 286 21.68 -7.69 0.42
C SER A 286 22.33 -9.08 0.49
N ILE A 287 22.68 -9.66 -0.66
CA ILE A 287 23.39 -10.95 -0.77
C ILE A 287 24.81 -10.85 -0.21
N PHE A 288 25.53 -9.75 -0.50
CA PHE A 288 26.88 -9.56 0.02
C PHE A 288 26.89 -9.22 1.52
N ARG A 289 25.87 -8.53 2.02
CA ARG A 289 25.78 -8.08 3.42
C ARG A 289 25.54 -9.25 4.40
N GLU A 290 24.56 -10.11 4.14
CA GLU A 290 24.21 -11.24 5.04
C GLU A 290 25.35 -12.29 5.09
N SER A 291 26.11 -12.40 4.00
CA SER A 291 27.36 -13.16 3.96
C SER A 291 28.37 -12.72 5.03
N ILE A 292 28.61 -11.41 5.17
CA ILE A 292 29.68 -10.89 6.04
C ILE A 292 29.28 -11.01 7.51
N SER A 293 28.01 -10.77 7.84
CA SER A 293 27.53 -10.85 9.22
C SER A 293 27.57 -12.28 9.76
N SER A 294 27.19 -13.28 8.96
CA SER A 294 27.16 -14.69 9.37
C SER A 294 28.54 -15.26 9.74
N ALA A 295 29.61 -14.86 9.06
CA ALA A 295 30.97 -15.29 9.39
C ALA A 295 31.53 -14.67 10.68
N LEU A 296 31.13 -13.44 11.00
CA LEU A 296 31.50 -12.80 12.28
C LEU A 296 30.77 -13.45 13.46
N VAL A 297 29.51 -13.82 13.27
CA VAL A 297 28.66 -14.45 14.31
C VAL A 297 29.13 -15.86 14.64
N GLN A 298 29.64 -16.62 13.67
CA GLN A 298 30.11 -18.00 13.91
C GLN A 298 31.35 -18.05 14.83
N LYS A 299 32.05 -16.92 15.01
CA LYS A 299 33.27 -16.84 15.80
C LYS A 299 33.04 -16.49 17.27
N HIS A 300 31.91 -15.90 17.68
CA HIS A 300 31.65 -15.45 19.06
C HIS A 300 30.22 -15.81 19.57
N VAL A 301 30.18 -16.28 20.82
CA VAL A 301 29.08 -16.85 21.60
C VAL A 301 27.89 -15.89 21.86
N VAL A 302 26.70 -16.49 21.95
CA VAL A 302 25.37 -16.01 22.42
C VAL A 302 24.79 -14.78 21.69
N ILE A 303 23.79 -15.08 20.85
CA ILE A 303 22.86 -14.13 20.24
C ILE A 303 22.03 -13.47 21.35
N LYS A 304 22.54 -12.40 21.97
CA LYS A 304 21.67 -11.41 22.61
C LYS A 304 20.84 -10.79 21.50
N LYS A 305 19.56 -11.17 21.43
CA LYS A 305 18.53 -10.68 20.49
C LYS A 305 18.65 -9.15 20.29
N TYR A 306 19.26 -8.73 19.20
CA TYR A 306 19.20 -7.34 18.72
C TYR A 306 17.84 -7.11 18.04
N ALA A 307 16.78 -7.15 18.84
CA ALA A 307 15.48 -6.65 18.41
C ALA A 307 15.58 -5.13 18.20
N LEU A 308 14.81 -4.60 17.24
CA LEU A 308 14.75 -3.16 17.01
C LEU A 308 14.36 -2.44 18.32
N LYS A 309 15.18 -1.46 18.75
CA LYS A 309 14.96 -0.75 20.02
C LYS A 309 13.66 0.06 20.05
N ASP A 310 13.26 0.61 18.91
CA ASP A 310 12.00 1.34 18.74
C ASP A 310 11.37 0.98 17.39
N THR A 311 10.26 0.23 17.43
CA THR A 311 9.57 -0.29 16.25
C THR A 311 8.60 0.73 15.64
N ARG A 312 8.29 1.82 16.35
CA ARG A 312 7.27 2.80 15.91
C ARG A 312 7.63 3.56 14.63
N PRO A 313 8.81 4.20 14.51
CA PRO A 313 9.16 4.91 13.28
C PRO A 313 9.32 3.94 12.09
N PHE A 314 9.80 2.73 12.35
CA PHE A 314 9.86 1.66 11.34
C PHE A 314 8.47 1.31 10.82
N MET A 315 7.50 1.07 11.70
CA MET A 315 6.14 0.76 11.28
C MET A 315 5.43 1.92 10.61
N ALA A 316 5.62 3.14 11.11
CA ALA A 316 5.03 4.32 10.48
C ALA A 316 5.56 4.49 9.04
N LEU A 317 6.85 4.25 8.84
CA LEU A 317 7.46 4.25 7.51
C LEU A 317 6.87 3.13 6.63
N VAL A 318 6.76 1.90 7.14
CA VAL A 318 6.17 0.77 6.40
C VAL A 318 4.73 1.08 5.97
N LEU A 319 3.87 1.52 6.89
CA LEU A 319 2.48 1.87 6.59
C LEU A 319 2.37 3.06 5.63
N LEU A 320 3.25 4.06 5.75
CA LEU A 320 3.29 5.20 4.85
C LEU A 320 3.68 4.78 3.42
N LEU A 321 4.76 4.04 3.27
CA LEU A 321 5.24 3.58 1.97
C LEU A 321 4.26 2.59 1.32
N SER A 322 3.62 1.73 2.13
CA SER A 322 2.52 0.86 1.74
C SER A 322 1.39 1.66 1.07
N PHE A 323 0.83 2.61 1.81
CA PHE A 323 -0.25 3.48 1.33
C PHE A 323 0.14 4.28 0.08
N LEU A 324 1.32 4.89 0.08
CA LEU A 324 1.79 5.68 -1.06
C LEU A 324 1.95 4.82 -2.32
N SER A 325 2.47 3.59 -2.19
CA SER A 325 2.65 2.69 -3.32
C SER A 325 1.31 2.26 -3.92
N GLU A 326 0.34 1.88 -3.08
CA GLU A 326 -1.03 1.54 -3.51
C GLU A 326 -1.72 2.73 -4.17
N TRP A 327 -1.59 3.92 -3.59
CA TRP A 327 -2.17 5.15 -4.13
C TRP A 327 -1.58 5.48 -5.51
N LEU A 328 -0.26 5.40 -5.67
CA LEU A 328 0.44 5.68 -6.92
C LEU A 328 0.07 4.67 -8.01
N LEU A 329 -0.02 3.37 -7.69
CA LEU A 329 -0.43 2.35 -8.66
C LEU A 329 -1.90 2.47 -9.04
N ALA A 330 -2.80 2.72 -8.08
CA ALA A 330 -4.20 3.00 -8.37
C ALA A 330 -4.36 4.24 -9.26
N ALA A 331 -3.60 5.31 -8.97
CA ALA A 331 -3.58 6.50 -9.81
C ALA A 331 -3.06 6.19 -11.22
N SER A 332 -2.01 5.36 -11.33
CA SER A 332 -1.46 4.92 -12.63
C SER A 332 -2.51 4.13 -13.44
N MET A 333 -3.27 3.24 -12.80
CA MET A 333 -4.39 2.55 -13.42
C MET A 333 -5.48 3.51 -13.88
N ASN A 334 -5.89 4.45 -13.02
CA ASN A 334 -6.87 5.48 -13.40
C ASN A 334 -6.41 6.24 -14.66
N PHE A 335 -5.19 6.80 -14.65
CA PHE A 335 -4.68 7.58 -15.78
C PHE A 335 -4.48 6.75 -17.06
N SER A 336 -4.14 5.47 -16.94
CA SER A 336 -4.04 4.57 -18.08
C SER A 336 -5.41 4.14 -18.63
N ILE A 337 -6.44 3.99 -17.78
CA ILE A 337 -7.83 3.72 -18.19
C ILE A 337 -8.47 4.94 -18.85
N PHE A 338 -8.21 6.17 -18.39
CA PHE A 338 -8.78 7.39 -19.01
C PHE A 338 -8.30 7.65 -20.46
N ASN A 339 -7.32 6.89 -20.96
CA ASN A 339 -7.02 6.84 -22.40
C ASN A 339 -8.03 6.04 -23.23
N PHE A 340 -8.98 5.34 -22.61
CA PHE A 340 -9.99 4.54 -23.30
C PHE A 340 -11.08 5.47 -23.85
N LYS A 341 -10.90 5.90 -25.11
CA LYS A 341 -11.82 6.75 -25.90
C LYS A 341 -13.32 6.40 -25.75
N PRO A 342 -13.76 5.13 -25.62
CA PRO A 342 -15.18 4.80 -25.40
C PRO A 342 -15.77 5.34 -24.09
N TYR A 343 -14.96 5.52 -23.03
CA TYR A 343 -15.43 6.06 -21.75
C TYR A 343 -15.82 7.55 -21.89
N PHE A 344 -15.16 8.25 -22.82
CA PHE A 344 -15.41 9.66 -23.09
C PHE A 344 -16.67 9.89 -23.91
N ASP A 345 -16.95 9.02 -24.89
CA ASP A 345 -18.22 9.08 -25.61
C ASP A 345 -19.40 8.79 -24.67
N ILE A 346 -19.22 7.91 -23.68
CA ILE A 346 -20.23 7.67 -22.62
C ILE A 346 -20.42 8.93 -21.76
N TYR A 347 -19.34 9.60 -21.32
CA TYR A 347 -19.43 10.78 -20.45
C TYR A 347 -19.94 12.04 -21.16
N ASN A 348 -19.58 12.26 -22.43
CA ASN A 348 -20.19 13.34 -23.23
C ASN A 348 -21.65 13.04 -23.56
N THR A 349 -22.03 11.77 -23.75
CA THR A 349 -23.45 11.38 -23.83
C THR A 349 -24.19 11.65 -22.52
N TYR A 350 -23.53 11.57 -21.36
CA TYR A 350 -24.14 11.94 -20.07
C TYR A 350 -24.48 13.44 -19.94
N ARG A 351 -23.76 14.33 -20.62
CA ARG A 351 -24.00 15.78 -20.52
C ARG A 351 -25.24 16.23 -21.28
N ASP A 352 -25.60 15.50 -22.36
CA ASP A 352 -26.76 15.82 -23.19
C ASP A 352 -28.04 15.05 -22.81
N TYR A 353 -27.96 14.04 -21.94
CA TYR A 353 -29.13 13.28 -21.48
C TYR A 353 -29.49 13.57 -20.01
N SER A 354 -29.84 14.82 -19.74
CA SER A 354 -30.79 15.08 -18.67
C SER A 354 -32.13 14.40 -19.01
N LEU A 355 -32.62 13.54 -18.11
CA LEU A 355 -34.04 13.16 -17.91
C LEU A 355 -34.69 11.89 -18.53
N TYR A 356 -34.03 10.98 -19.28
CA TYR A 356 -34.74 9.75 -19.71
C TYR A 356 -34.04 8.41 -19.41
N PHE A 357 -34.85 7.48 -18.90
CA PHE A 357 -34.58 6.08 -18.54
C PHE A 357 -33.69 5.35 -19.57
N VAL A 358 -32.56 4.80 -19.12
CA VAL A 358 -31.68 3.98 -19.97
C VAL A 358 -31.42 2.63 -19.29
N ASN A 359 -32.20 1.60 -19.65
CA ASN A 359 -32.24 0.35 -18.87
C ASN A 359 -32.01 -0.97 -19.63
N SER A 360 -31.56 -0.97 -20.91
CA SER A 360 -31.32 -2.27 -21.58
C SER A 360 -30.22 -2.33 -22.64
N LYS A 361 -29.86 -1.22 -23.29
CA LYS A 361 -28.72 -1.21 -24.25
C LYS A 361 -27.34 -1.18 -23.60
N TYR A 362 -27.26 -0.82 -22.31
CA TYR A 362 -25.99 -0.64 -21.60
C TYR A 362 -25.32 -1.95 -21.20
N ILE A 363 -26.07 -2.99 -20.83
CA ILE A 363 -25.48 -4.30 -20.50
C ILE A 363 -24.89 -4.95 -21.75
N TYR A 364 -25.55 -4.80 -22.92
CA TYR A 364 -25.03 -5.30 -24.19
C TYR A 364 -23.82 -4.50 -24.70
N ALA A 365 -23.76 -3.17 -24.50
CA ALA A 365 -22.59 -2.37 -24.86
C ALA A 365 -21.40 -2.57 -23.90
N PHE A 366 -21.66 -2.65 -22.59
CA PHE A 366 -20.65 -2.85 -21.55
C PHE A 366 -20.03 -4.26 -21.61
N SER A 367 -20.83 -5.29 -21.89
CA SER A 367 -20.31 -6.65 -22.14
C SER A 367 -19.58 -6.77 -23.48
N LYS A 368 -19.98 -6.03 -24.52
CA LYS A 368 -19.26 -5.97 -25.81
C LYS A 368 -17.95 -5.15 -25.72
N LEU A 369 -17.83 -4.26 -24.74
CA LEU A 369 -16.62 -3.47 -24.44
C LEU A 369 -15.50 -4.31 -23.79
N PHE A 370 -15.85 -5.37 -23.04
CA PHE A 370 -14.88 -6.37 -22.62
C PHE A 370 -14.41 -7.29 -23.76
N TYR A 371 -15.19 -7.39 -24.85
CA TYR A 371 -14.83 -8.18 -26.04
C TYR A 371 -14.01 -7.41 -27.09
N HIS A 372 -14.11 -6.07 -27.14
CA HIS A 372 -13.30 -5.24 -28.04
C HIS A 372 -12.12 -4.60 -27.32
N VAL A 373 -11.07 -5.39 -27.28
CA VAL A 373 -9.84 -5.22 -26.56
C VAL A 373 -8.86 -4.31 -27.33
N TYR A 374 -8.35 -3.27 -26.64
CA TYR A 374 -7.22 -2.37 -26.93
C TYR A 374 -7.36 -1.23 -27.98
N VAL A 375 -7.60 0.00 -27.50
CA VAL A 375 -7.22 1.24 -28.22
C VAL A 375 -6.07 1.92 -27.45
N PRO A 376 -4.89 2.12 -28.06
CA PRO A 376 -3.73 2.66 -27.36
C PRO A 376 -3.83 4.17 -27.06
N ALA A 377 -3.30 4.51 -25.89
CA ALA A 377 -3.14 5.84 -25.35
C ALA A 377 -2.21 6.73 -26.21
N ASN A 378 -2.73 7.83 -26.76
CA ASN A 378 -1.92 8.78 -27.54
C ASN A 378 -1.65 10.12 -26.84
N TYR A 379 -2.27 10.42 -25.69
CA TYR A 379 -2.20 11.77 -25.11
C TYR A 379 -2.18 11.83 -23.56
N GLY A 380 -1.03 11.52 -22.93
CA GLY A 380 -0.92 11.49 -21.44
C GLY A 380 -1.25 12.80 -20.72
N VAL A 381 -0.64 13.92 -21.14
CA VAL A 381 -0.84 15.22 -20.46
C VAL A 381 -2.24 15.81 -20.70
N SER A 382 -2.84 15.56 -21.87
CA SER A 382 -4.23 15.97 -22.09
C SER A 382 -5.17 15.14 -21.24
N ASN A 383 -4.87 13.87 -20.92
CA ASN A 383 -5.72 13.07 -20.04
C ASN A 383 -5.64 13.50 -18.60
N PHE A 384 -4.45 13.90 -18.11
CA PHE A 384 -4.37 14.57 -16.82
C PHE A 384 -5.24 15.82 -16.85
N SER A 385 -5.06 16.69 -17.85
CA SER A 385 -5.84 17.92 -17.98
C SER A 385 -7.36 17.67 -18.11
N ILE A 386 -7.77 16.60 -18.78
CA ILE A 386 -9.16 16.21 -18.98
C ILE A 386 -9.75 15.60 -17.71
N PHE A 387 -9.09 14.62 -17.09
CA PHE A 387 -9.44 14.09 -15.77
C PHE A 387 -9.64 15.26 -14.80
N TYR A 388 -8.69 16.19 -14.86
CA TYR A 388 -8.64 17.35 -14.00
C TYR A 388 -9.74 18.38 -14.29
N LEU A 389 -10.04 18.67 -15.56
CA LEU A 389 -11.11 19.59 -15.96
C LEU A 389 -12.50 19.00 -15.72
N VAL A 390 -12.69 17.70 -15.98
CA VAL A 390 -13.96 16.99 -15.80
C VAL A 390 -14.29 16.82 -14.32
N ARG A 391 -13.29 16.49 -13.48
CA ARG A 391 -13.49 16.24 -12.05
C ARG A 391 -13.40 17.51 -11.19
N PHE A 392 -12.57 18.50 -11.56
CA PHE A 392 -12.31 19.69 -10.74
C PHE A 392 -12.78 21.02 -11.37
N GLY A 393 -13.71 20.97 -12.33
CA GLY A 393 -14.14 22.10 -13.17
C GLY A 393 -14.56 23.40 -12.45
N GLY A 394 -14.75 23.40 -11.12
CA GLY A 394 -15.01 24.59 -10.31
C GLY A 394 -13.75 25.28 -9.72
N ILE A 395 -12.68 24.52 -9.43
CA ILE A 395 -11.51 25.02 -8.68
C ILE A 395 -10.65 25.96 -9.54
N TYR A 396 -10.64 25.70 -10.85
CA TYR A 396 -9.85 26.36 -11.88
C TYR A 396 -10.14 27.85 -12.07
N VAL A 397 -11.34 28.28 -11.71
CA VAL A 397 -11.76 29.67 -11.87
C VAL A 397 -10.90 30.58 -10.98
N PHE A 398 -10.42 30.06 -9.85
CA PHE A 398 -9.72 30.83 -8.83
C PHE A 398 -8.22 30.54 -8.95
N LYS A 399 -7.48 31.26 -9.79
CA LYS A 399 -6.03 31.09 -10.01
C LYS A 399 -5.18 31.56 -8.80
N ASN A 400 -5.40 30.99 -7.60
CA ASN A 400 -4.67 31.35 -6.38
C ASN A 400 -3.93 30.12 -5.78
N PRO A 401 -2.87 30.30 -4.98
CA PRO A 401 -2.12 29.17 -4.40
C PRO A 401 -2.97 28.21 -3.57
N PHE A 402 -4.01 28.74 -2.91
CA PHE A 402 -4.91 27.94 -2.09
C PHE A 402 -5.78 26.99 -2.92
N SER A 403 -6.20 27.38 -4.13
CA SER A 403 -6.99 26.52 -5.02
C SER A 403 -6.15 25.37 -5.57
N TYR A 404 -4.85 25.57 -5.84
CA TYR A 404 -3.92 24.48 -6.18
C TYR A 404 -3.72 23.51 -5.03
N PHE A 405 -3.56 24.03 -3.80
CA PHE A 405 -3.48 23.19 -2.60
C PHE A 405 -4.75 22.36 -2.40
N LEU A 406 -5.92 23.01 -2.54
CA LEU A 406 -7.21 22.34 -2.45
C LEU A 406 -7.36 21.29 -3.55
N ALA A 407 -7.01 21.60 -4.80
CA ALA A 407 -7.00 20.64 -5.89
C ALA A 407 -6.09 19.43 -5.63
N GLY A 408 -4.97 19.61 -4.92
CA GLY A 408 -4.10 18.53 -4.47
C GLY A 408 -4.80 17.60 -3.46
N ILE A 409 -5.47 18.17 -2.45
CA ILE A 409 -6.31 17.42 -1.50
C ILE A 409 -7.37 16.62 -2.25
N TYR A 410 -8.06 17.26 -3.20
CA TYR A 410 -9.09 16.61 -4.01
C TYR A 410 -8.54 15.49 -4.88
N LEU A 411 -7.41 15.70 -5.55
CA LEU A 411 -6.75 14.66 -6.34
C LEU A 411 -6.43 13.42 -5.48
N VAL A 412 -5.91 13.64 -4.27
CA VAL A 412 -5.62 12.55 -3.32
C VAL A 412 -6.91 11.82 -2.95
N GLY A 413 -7.96 12.55 -2.58
CA GLY A 413 -9.27 11.97 -2.23
C GLY A 413 -9.92 11.19 -3.36
N GLU A 414 -9.96 11.74 -4.58
CA GLU A 414 -10.52 11.06 -5.76
C GLU A 414 -9.83 9.74 -6.07
N ILE A 415 -8.50 9.68 -5.93
CA ILE A 415 -7.76 8.44 -6.14
C ILE A 415 -8.04 7.44 -5.01
N ILE A 416 -8.12 7.90 -3.75
CA ILE A 416 -8.49 7.03 -2.62
C ILE A 416 -9.91 6.47 -2.79
N ASN A 417 -10.82 7.26 -3.35
CA ASN A 417 -12.19 6.84 -3.61
C ASN A 417 -12.35 6.11 -4.96
N SER A 418 -11.27 5.87 -5.69
CA SER A 418 -11.34 5.17 -6.97
C SER A 418 -11.54 3.66 -6.76
N PRO A 419 -12.26 2.98 -7.68
CA PRO A 419 -12.47 1.54 -7.58
C PRO A 419 -11.16 0.75 -7.53
N GLU A 420 -10.15 1.16 -8.28
CA GLU A 420 -8.83 0.54 -8.31
C GLU A 420 -8.18 0.57 -6.92
N PHE A 421 -8.15 1.73 -6.27
CA PHE A 421 -7.57 1.85 -4.93
C PHE A 421 -8.35 1.04 -3.90
N LEU A 422 -9.69 1.14 -3.92
CA LEU A 422 -10.55 0.39 -3.00
C LEU A 422 -10.42 -1.13 -3.19
N ILE A 423 -10.21 -1.61 -4.43
CA ILE A 423 -9.92 -3.02 -4.72
C ILE A 423 -8.54 -3.40 -4.18
N ILE A 424 -7.50 -2.61 -4.47
CA ILE A 424 -6.12 -2.87 -4.05
C ILE A 424 -6.03 -3.00 -2.52
N THR A 425 -6.42 -1.95 -1.80
CA THR A 425 -6.41 -1.94 -0.33
C THR A 425 -7.38 -2.98 0.24
N GLY A 426 -8.51 -3.23 -0.43
CA GLY A 426 -9.48 -4.25 -0.05
C GLY A 426 -8.93 -5.67 -0.09
N LEU A 427 -8.18 -6.00 -1.14
CA LEU A 427 -7.52 -7.30 -1.30
C LEU A 427 -6.41 -7.47 -0.26
N GLU A 428 -5.59 -6.44 -0.06
CA GLU A 428 -4.49 -6.45 0.90
C GLU A 428 -5.02 -6.65 2.34
N MET A 429 -5.84 -5.71 2.82
CA MET A 429 -6.38 -5.73 4.18
C MET A 429 -7.33 -6.91 4.38
N GLY A 430 -8.10 -7.28 3.35
CA GLY A 430 -9.00 -8.42 3.37
C GLY A 430 -8.26 -9.74 3.55
N ALA A 431 -7.12 -9.92 2.86
CA ALA A 431 -6.28 -11.10 3.03
C ALA A 431 -5.73 -11.21 4.47
N LEU A 432 -5.28 -10.10 5.05
CA LEU A 432 -4.79 -10.07 6.45
C LEU A 432 -5.89 -10.39 7.47
N VAL A 433 -7.14 -10.03 7.20
CA VAL A 433 -8.30 -10.46 8.01
C VAL A 433 -8.52 -11.97 7.88
N ILE A 434 -8.41 -12.53 6.67
CA ILE A 434 -8.57 -13.97 6.45
C ILE A 434 -7.49 -14.75 7.22
N PHE A 435 -6.23 -14.29 7.21
CA PHE A 435 -5.18 -14.88 8.05
C PHE A 435 -5.51 -14.80 9.54
N GLN A 436 -6.03 -13.65 9.99
CA GLN A 436 -6.45 -13.50 11.38
C GLN A 436 -7.63 -14.43 11.74
N MET A 437 -8.60 -14.62 10.85
CA MET A 437 -9.72 -15.55 11.04
C MET A 437 -9.22 -16.99 11.22
N LYS A 438 -8.17 -17.40 10.50
CA LYS A 438 -7.55 -18.73 10.67
C LYS A 438 -6.96 -18.92 12.07
N LYS A 439 -6.40 -17.86 12.69
CA LYS A 439 -5.78 -17.90 14.03
C LYS A 439 -6.80 -17.84 15.18
N ILE A 440 -7.89 -17.12 15.01
CA ILE A 440 -8.92 -16.94 16.04
C ILE A 440 -9.70 -18.23 16.24
N LYS A 441 -9.89 -18.72 17.47
CA LYS A 441 -10.74 -19.91 17.75
C LYS A 441 -12.24 -19.61 17.87
N ASP A 442 -12.58 -18.38 18.22
CA ASP A 442 -13.98 -17.97 18.43
C ASP A 442 -14.75 -17.81 17.11
N LEU A 443 -15.79 -18.64 16.94
CA LEU A 443 -16.68 -18.61 15.78
C LEU A 443 -17.41 -17.26 15.66
N GLY A 444 -17.83 -16.66 16.78
CA GLY A 444 -18.57 -15.39 16.77
C GLY A 444 -17.74 -14.27 16.15
N LYS A 445 -16.48 -14.13 16.56
CA LYS A 445 -15.56 -13.16 15.95
C LYS A 445 -15.25 -13.49 14.49
N ARG A 446 -15.08 -14.77 14.12
CA ARG A 446 -14.87 -15.16 12.71
C ARG A 446 -16.06 -14.74 11.83
N VAL A 447 -17.28 -14.99 12.28
CA VAL A 447 -18.50 -14.57 11.56
C VAL A 447 -18.55 -13.05 11.43
N ASN A 448 -18.26 -12.31 12.51
CA ASN A 448 -18.24 -10.84 12.45
C ASN A 448 -17.21 -10.29 11.45
N LEU A 449 -16.00 -10.87 11.41
CA LEU A 449 -14.97 -10.50 10.44
C LEU A 449 -15.39 -10.89 9.01
N GLY A 450 -16.05 -12.04 8.82
CA GLY A 450 -16.61 -12.43 7.53
C GLY A 450 -17.70 -11.46 7.03
N ILE A 451 -18.58 -11.02 7.92
CA ILE A 451 -19.58 -9.99 7.60
C ILE A 451 -18.89 -8.66 7.25
N ALA A 452 -17.82 -8.29 7.94
CA ALA A 452 -17.04 -7.09 7.62
C ALA A 452 -16.39 -7.14 6.24
N LEU A 453 -15.83 -8.30 5.85
CA LEU A 453 -15.31 -8.51 4.50
C LEU A 453 -16.41 -8.40 3.44
N ALA A 454 -17.57 -9.03 3.68
CA ALA A 454 -18.71 -8.94 2.79
C ALA A 454 -19.23 -7.50 2.69
N ALA A 455 -19.30 -6.79 3.81
CA ALA A 455 -19.70 -5.38 3.86
C ALA A 455 -18.74 -4.49 3.08
N TYR A 456 -17.42 -4.69 3.19
CA TYR A 456 -16.46 -3.95 2.37
C TYR A 456 -16.62 -4.27 0.88
N ALA A 457 -16.66 -5.55 0.51
CA ALA A 457 -16.79 -5.97 -0.89
C ALA A 457 -18.09 -5.46 -1.52
N ILE A 458 -19.22 -5.54 -0.81
CA ILE A 458 -20.53 -5.15 -1.34
C ILE A 458 -20.75 -3.64 -1.23
N TYR A 459 -20.41 -3.00 -0.11
CA TYR A 459 -20.78 -1.60 0.15
C TYR A 459 -19.70 -0.58 -0.20
N THR A 460 -18.43 -1.00 -0.33
CA THR A 460 -17.33 -0.09 -0.66
C THR A 460 -16.83 -0.33 -2.07
N VAL A 461 -16.74 -1.59 -2.52
CA VAL A 461 -16.23 -1.91 -3.85
C VAL A 461 -17.35 -2.08 -4.87
N LEU A 462 -18.11 -3.18 -4.79
CA LEU A 462 -19.07 -3.61 -5.81
C LEU A 462 -20.26 -2.67 -5.93
N GLY A 463 -20.79 -2.28 -4.77
CA GLY A 463 -21.92 -1.39 -4.63
C GLY A 463 -21.61 -0.12 -5.38
N PRO A 464 -20.91 0.85 -4.82
CA PRO A 464 -20.78 2.18 -5.42
C PRO A 464 -20.29 2.23 -6.88
N ASN A 465 -19.41 1.30 -7.25
CA ASN A 465 -18.67 1.38 -8.51
C ASN A 465 -19.24 0.55 -9.66
N PHE A 466 -20.05 -0.49 -9.39
CA PHE A 466 -20.40 -1.49 -10.42
C PHE A 466 -21.89 -1.83 -10.53
N LEU A 467 -22.73 -1.57 -9.52
CA LEU A 467 -24.18 -1.76 -9.69
C LEU A 467 -24.81 -0.61 -10.49
N ASN A 468 -26.01 -0.84 -11.00
CA ASN A 468 -26.73 0.18 -11.76
C ASN A 468 -27.22 1.28 -10.80
N PRO A 469 -26.95 2.57 -11.09
CA PRO A 469 -27.39 3.74 -10.29
C PRO A 469 -28.85 3.71 -9.84
N ALA A 470 -29.75 3.12 -10.63
CA ALA A 470 -31.16 2.98 -10.29
C ALA A 470 -31.42 2.14 -9.02
N TRP A 471 -30.54 1.20 -8.69
CA TRP A 471 -30.71 0.27 -7.58
C TRP A 471 -30.39 0.91 -6.22
N TYR A 472 -29.40 1.81 -6.15
CA TYR A 472 -29.09 2.52 -4.90
C TYR A 472 -30.14 3.57 -4.54
N ASN A 473 -30.93 4.00 -5.52
CA ASN A 473 -32.01 4.96 -5.30
C ASN A 473 -33.24 4.31 -4.66
N LEU A 474 -33.38 2.98 -4.76
CA LEU A 474 -34.58 2.24 -4.36
C LEU A 474 -34.45 1.50 -3.02
N LEU A 475 -33.24 1.09 -2.64
CA LEU A 475 -33.03 0.32 -1.42
C LEU A 475 -32.17 1.11 -0.43
N PRO A 476 -32.46 1.05 0.89
CA PRO A 476 -31.57 1.54 1.95
C PRO A 476 -30.36 0.61 2.12
N LEU A 477 -29.81 0.10 1.01
CA LEU A 477 -28.64 -0.76 0.98
C LEU A 477 -27.37 0.00 1.30
N TRP A 478 -27.39 1.33 1.19
CA TRP A 478 -26.23 2.16 1.45
C TRP A 478 -26.39 2.90 2.78
N PRO A 479 -25.68 2.48 3.81
CA PRO A 479 -25.98 2.96 5.14
C PRO A 479 -25.07 4.12 5.59
N THR A 480 -24.55 4.87 4.62
CA THR A 480 -23.74 6.09 4.80
C THR A 480 -23.89 7.00 3.58
N THR A 481 -25.10 7.16 3.05
CA THR A 481 -25.33 8.06 1.90
C THR A 481 -24.84 9.47 2.23
N GLY A 482 -23.92 9.92 1.40
CA GLY A 482 -22.99 11.00 1.68
C GLY A 482 -21.55 10.63 1.30
N TYR A 483 -21.19 9.34 1.27
CA TYR A 483 -19.82 8.87 1.00
C TYR A 483 -19.28 9.14 -0.41
N GLU A 484 -20.12 9.29 -1.46
CA GLU A 484 -19.57 9.44 -2.84
C GLU A 484 -20.26 10.50 -3.71
N ALA A 485 -21.30 11.16 -3.20
CA ALA A 485 -22.05 12.13 -3.99
C ALA A 485 -22.80 13.12 -3.11
N GLY A 486 -23.22 14.22 -3.73
CA GLY A 486 -24.16 15.15 -3.13
C GLY A 486 -25.45 14.45 -2.69
N ILE A 487 -26.08 14.98 -1.65
CA ILE A 487 -27.30 14.40 -1.08
C ILE A 487 -28.47 14.74 -2.00
N TYR A 488 -28.80 13.82 -2.90
CA TYR A 488 -29.98 13.93 -3.74
C TYR A 488 -31.26 13.81 -2.89
N PRO A 489 -32.35 14.54 -3.22
CA PRO A 489 -33.58 14.52 -2.43
C PRO A 489 -34.19 13.13 -2.21
N TYR A 490 -34.07 12.24 -3.19
CA TYR A 490 -34.59 10.87 -3.09
C TYR A 490 -33.75 9.96 -2.17
N LEU A 491 -32.48 10.32 -1.86
CA LEU A 491 -31.62 9.54 -0.95
C LEU A 491 -31.84 9.86 0.53
N VAL A 492 -32.60 10.92 0.85
CA VAL A 492 -32.82 11.36 2.24
C VAL A 492 -33.57 10.32 3.07
N ILE A 493 -34.61 9.70 2.51
CA ILE A 493 -35.39 8.67 3.23
C ILE A 493 -34.54 7.41 3.48
N PRO A 494 -33.86 6.83 2.48
CA PRO A 494 -32.90 5.75 2.70
C PRO A 494 -31.82 6.07 3.74
N LEU A 495 -31.27 7.30 3.70
CA LEU A 495 -30.27 7.78 4.66
C LEU A 495 -30.81 7.71 6.09
N ILE A 496 -31.96 8.34 6.34
CA ILE A 496 -32.60 8.37 7.66
C ILE A 496 -32.92 6.94 8.12
N GLY A 497 -33.49 6.12 7.23
CA GLY A 497 -33.80 4.72 7.50
C GLY A 497 -32.58 3.92 7.96
N SER A 498 -31.42 4.15 7.34
CA SER A 498 -30.17 3.48 7.73
C SER A 498 -29.68 3.90 9.13
N TYR A 499 -29.73 5.20 9.47
CA TYR A 499 -29.36 5.68 10.81
C TYR A 499 -30.36 5.22 11.88
N VAL A 500 -31.66 5.14 11.57
CA VAL A 500 -32.65 4.57 12.50
C VAL A 500 -32.35 3.09 12.75
N LEU A 501 -32.08 2.31 11.69
CA LEU A 501 -31.68 0.91 11.82
C LEU A 501 -30.41 0.76 12.68
N TYR A 502 -29.43 1.64 12.50
CA TYR A 502 -28.21 1.67 13.29
C TYR A 502 -28.45 2.02 14.75
N ALA A 503 -29.33 2.98 15.04
CA ALA A 503 -29.72 3.30 16.40
C ALA A 503 -30.37 2.09 17.10
N ILE A 504 -31.27 1.39 16.40
CA ILE A 504 -31.93 0.18 16.91
C ILE A 504 -30.89 -0.92 17.17
N LEU A 505 -30.08 -1.27 16.18
CA LEU A 505 -29.07 -2.31 16.32
C LEU A 505 -28.02 -1.98 17.39
N ALA A 506 -27.59 -0.72 17.47
CA ALA A 506 -26.68 -0.24 18.51
C ALA A 506 -27.30 -0.33 19.91
N SER A 507 -28.59 -0.01 20.04
CA SER A 507 -29.30 -0.09 21.31
C SER A 507 -29.44 -1.54 21.79
N LEU A 508 -29.66 -2.49 20.88
CA LEU A 508 -29.86 -3.90 21.20
C LEU A 508 -28.55 -4.66 21.42
N PHE A 509 -27.56 -4.45 20.56
CA PHE A 509 -26.32 -5.26 20.51
C PHE A 509 -25.05 -4.47 20.78
N GLY A 510 -25.17 -3.16 20.98
CA GLY A 510 -24.05 -2.25 21.17
C GLY A 510 -23.38 -1.85 19.86
N ARG A 511 -22.28 -1.10 19.99
CA ARG A 511 -21.46 -0.67 18.84
C ARG A 511 -20.96 -1.80 17.96
N ARG A 512 -20.88 -3.02 18.48
CA ARG A 512 -20.37 -4.17 17.72
C ARG A 512 -21.21 -4.45 16.47
N ALA A 513 -22.50 -4.12 16.49
CA ALA A 513 -23.43 -4.37 15.39
C ALA A 513 -23.12 -3.56 14.12
N TYR A 514 -22.35 -2.47 14.27
CA TYR A 514 -21.84 -1.68 13.17
C TYR A 514 -20.31 -1.72 13.14
N CYS A 515 -19.65 -1.24 14.19
CA CYS A 515 -18.20 -1.06 14.24
C CYS A 515 -17.39 -2.37 14.19
N SER A 516 -17.97 -3.55 14.40
CA SER A 516 -17.27 -4.85 14.28
C SER A 516 -17.79 -5.73 13.14
N THR A 517 -18.82 -5.31 12.42
CA THR A 517 -19.52 -6.15 11.43
C THR A 517 -19.80 -5.39 10.13
N LEU A 518 -20.47 -4.24 10.18
CA LEU A 518 -20.91 -3.52 8.98
C LEU A 518 -19.97 -2.41 8.54
N CYS A 519 -19.11 -1.92 9.43
CA CYS A 519 -18.18 -0.86 9.12
C CYS A 519 -17.08 -1.40 8.19
N PRO A 520 -16.92 -0.86 6.95
CA PRO A 520 -15.92 -1.34 6.00
C PRO A 520 -14.50 -1.26 6.57
N TYR A 521 -14.20 -0.20 7.31
CA TYR A 521 -12.91 -0.01 8.00
C TYR A 521 -12.61 -1.05 9.10
N THR A 522 -13.58 -1.90 9.44
CA THR A 522 -13.32 -3.05 10.32
C THR A 522 -12.32 -4.01 9.70
N ILE A 523 -12.22 -4.10 8.37
CA ILE A 523 -11.22 -4.97 7.74
C ILE A 523 -9.80 -4.52 8.10
N MET A 524 -9.56 -3.21 8.17
CA MET A 524 -8.24 -2.67 8.49
C MET A 524 -7.87 -2.89 9.94
N TYR A 525 -8.81 -2.68 10.88
CA TYR A 525 -8.56 -2.88 12.32
C TYR A 525 -8.70 -4.34 12.79
N GLY A 526 -9.39 -5.18 12.00
CA GLY A 526 -9.59 -6.59 12.26
C GLY A 526 -8.49 -7.50 11.70
N SER A 527 -7.54 -6.92 10.96
CA SER A 527 -6.40 -7.62 10.37
C SER A 527 -5.40 -8.13 11.41
N SER A 528 -4.57 -9.11 11.04
CA SER A 528 -3.50 -9.63 11.89
C SER A 528 -2.49 -8.54 12.30
N ILE A 529 -2.08 -7.69 11.35
CA ILE A 529 -1.17 -6.57 11.60
C ILE A 529 -1.76 -5.56 12.58
N ALA A 530 -3.04 -5.23 12.45
CA ALA A 530 -3.74 -4.36 13.40
C ALA A 530 -3.74 -4.93 14.82
N GLN A 531 -3.96 -6.23 14.97
CA GLN A 531 -3.92 -6.89 16.27
C GLN A 531 -2.50 -6.85 16.88
N ALA A 532 -1.46 -6.98 16.07
CA ALA A 532 -0.06 -6.85 16.51
C ALA A 532 0.30 -5.41 16.95
N MET A 533 -0.43 -4.41 16.49
CA MET A 533 -0.22 -2.99 16.83
C MET A 533 -0.96 -2.52 18.10
N ILE A 534 -1.83 -3.33 18.70
CA ILE A 534 -2.55 -2.99 19.95
C ILE A 534 -1.62 -2.49 21.08
N PRO A 535 -0.42 -3.08 21.31
CA PRO A 535 0.51 -2.59 22.33
C PRO A 535 0.88 -1.11 22.21
N TYR A 536 0.84 -0.53 21.01
CA TYR A 536 1.09 0.90 20.80
C TYR A 536 0.09 1.81 21.51
N ASN A 537 -1.09 1.28 21.88
CA ASN A 537 -2.01 1.99 22.77
C ASN A 537 -1.33 2.39 24.09
N TYR A 538 -0.42 1.57 24.60
CA TYR A 538 0.16 1.72 25.94
C TYR A 538 1.62 2.19 25.92
N GLU A 539 2.33 2.01 24.81
CA GLU A 539 3.75 2.37 24.72
C GLU A 539 3.97 3.82 24.26
N SER A 540 3.14 4.31 23.34
CA SER A 540 3.34 5.63 22.73
C SER A 540 3.03 6.76 23.73
N ARG A 541 3.77 7.88 23.65
CA ARG A 541 3.58 9.03 24.54
C ARG A 541 2.26 9.75 24.25
N ILE A 542 1.91 9.91 22.97
CA ILE A 542 0.67 10.56 22.53
C ILE A 542 -0.53 9.69 22.93
N SER A 543 -0.48 8.39 22.62
CA SER A 543 -1.54 7.46 23.00
C SER A 543 -1.72 7.40 24.51
N ARG A 544 -0.66 7.29 25.33
CA ARG A 544 -0.83 7.24 26.79
C ARG A 544 -1.56 8.44 27.39
N LYS A 545 -1.37 9.63 26.83
CA LYS A 545 -2.10 10.84 27.24
C LYS A 545 -3.60 10.76 26.93
N THR A 546 -3.99 9.94 25.96
CA THR A 546 -5.37 9.83 25.45
C THR A 546 -6.08 8.54 25.91
N ILE A 547 -5.55 7.84 26.92
CA ILE A 547 -6.18 6.65 27.52
C ILE A 547 -7.20 7.07 28.59
N GLY A 548 -8.34 6.36 28.65
CA GLY A 548 -9.31 6.47 29.74
C GLY A 548 -10.25 7.70 29.68
N LYS A 549 -10.64 8.20 30.86
CA LYS A 549 -11.59 9.31 31.06
C LYS A 549 -11.01 10.68 30.78
N LYS A 550 -9.73 10.94 31.08
CA LYS A 550 -9.05 12.24 30.82
C LYS A 550 -9.08 12.66 29.34
N PHE A 551 -9.35 11.71 28.46
CA PHE A 551 -9.46 11.91 27.04
C PHE A 551 -10.87 12.32 26.58
N GLN A 552 -11.92 12.14 27.40
CA GLN A 552 -13.28 12.58 27.05
C GLN A 552 -13.31 14.09 26.75
N ASP A 553 -12.56 14.90 27.50
CA ASP A 553 -12.51 16.37 27.34
C ASP A 553 -11.90 16.80 25.99
N TYR A 554 -10.93 16.06 25.46
CA TYR A 554 -10.32 16.32 24.15
C TYR A 554 -11.14 15.76 22.98
N LEU A 555 -11.98 14.76 23.25
CA LEU A 555 -12.76 14.04 22.25
C LEU A 555 -13.99 14.83 21.80
N TYR A 556 -14.72 15.43 22.74
CA TYR A 556 -15.97 16.12 22.44
C TYR A 556 -15.82 17.25 21.42
N PRO A 557 -14.80 18.11 21.47
CA PRO A 557 -14.59 19.12 20.43
C PRO A 557 -14.40 18.51 19.03
N VAL A 558 -13.60 17.45 18.90
CA VAL A 558 -13.34 16.78 17.60
C VAL A 558 -14.61 16.13 17.05
N ILE A 559 -15.38 15.47 17.92
CA ILE A 559 -16.67 14.88 17.58
C ILE A 559 -17.64 15.97 17.12
N SER A 560 -17.78 17.05 17.91
CA SER A 560 -18.67 18.15 17.62
C SER A 560 -18.32 18.83 16.29
N VAL A 561 -17.04 19.06 16.01
CA VAL A 561 -16.59 19.63 14.74
C VAL A 561 -16.95 18.71 13.57
N SER A 562 -16.63 17.42 13.64
CA SER A 562 -16.95 16.45 12.58
C SER A 562 -18.46 16.41 12.28
N TRP A 563 -19.31 16.37 13.32
CA TRP A 563 -20.77 16.40 13.16
C TRP A 563 -21.29 17.72 12.59
N VAL A 564 -20.77 18.85 13.06
CA VAL A 564 -21.13 20.17 12.55
C VAL A 564 -20.84 20.24 11.05
N PHE A 565 -19.63 19.85 10.62
CA PHE A 565 -19.28 19.79 9.20
C PHE A 565 -20.16 18.81 8.42
N ALA A 566 -20.42 17.62 8.96
CA ALA A 566 -21.29 16.64 8.31
C ALA A 566 -22.71 17.17 8.11
N ILE A 567 -23.32 17.78 9.14
CA ILE A 567 -24.69 18.28 9.11
C ILE A 567 -24.79 19.49 8.16
N PHE A 568 -23.92 20.48 8.31
CA PHE A 568 -23.94 21.65 7.42
C PHE A 568 -23.63 21.26 5.98
N GLY A 569 -22.61 20.42 5.77
CA GLY A 569 -22.28 19.89 4.45
C GLY A 569 -23.48 19.20 3.80
N SER A 570 -24.19 18.36 4.56
CA SER A 570 -25.41 17.68 4.11
C SER A 570 -26.55 18.64 3.75
N ILE A 571 -26.81 19.65 4.59
CA ILE A 571 -27.88 20.63 4.38
C ILE A 571 -27.60 21.46 3.13
N PHE A 572 -26.37 21.97 2.99
CA PHE A 572 -25.97 22.76 1.83
C PHE A 572 -25.98 21.94 0.54
N SER A 573 -25.52 20.69 0.60
CA SER A 573 -25.58 19.76 -0.54
C SER A 573 -27.01 19.50 -1.00
N TYR A 574 -27.94 19.23 -0.05
CA TYR A 574 -29.35 19.05 -0.38
C TYR A 574 -29.97 20.31 -1.02
N TYR A 575 -29.69 21.48 -0.48
CA TYR A 575 -30.19 22.75 -1.03
C TYR A 575 -29.63 23.03 -2.43
N TYR A 576 -28.34 22.73 -2.63
CA TYR A 576 -27.67 22.86 -3.91
C TYR A 576 -28.32 21.96 -4.97
N MET A 577 -28.51 20.67 -4.66
CA MET A 577 -29.16 19.71 -5.58
C MET A 577 -30.62 20.05 -5.88
N ARG A 578 -31.34 20.65 -4.93
CA ARG A 578 -32.77 21.00 -5.12
C ARG A 578 -32.98 22.26 -5.94
N THR A 579 -32.13 23.28 -5.78
CA THR A 579 -32.32 24.60 -6.40
C THR A 579 -31.55 24.77 -7.71
N GLY A 580 -30.55 23.91 -7.97
CA GLY A 580 -29.66 24.06 -9.13
C GLY A 580 -28.74 25.28 -9.08
N SER A 581 -28.81 26.09 -8.01
CA SER A 581 -27.95 27.26 -7.81
C SER A 581 -26.90 26.98 -6.73
N LEU A 582 -25.63 27.25 -7.02
CA LEU A 582 -24.50 27.20 -6.07
C LEU A 582 -24.62 28.35 -5.06
N GLY A 583 -25.68 28.41 -4.26
CA GLY A 583 -25.83 29.42 -3.21
C GLY A 583 -24.69 29.35 -2.18
N PHE A 584 -24.11 28.15 -1.99
CA PHE A 584 -22.93 27.93 -1.16
C PHE A 584 -22.13 26.73 -1.66
N SER A 585 -20.94 26.97 -2.22
CA SER A 585 -19.98 25.93 -2.61
C SER A 585 -18.57 26.37 -2.26
N PHE A 586 -17.71 25.43 -1.89
CA PHE A 586 -16.30 25.72 -1.64
C PHE A 586 -15.55 25.60 -2.98
N TYR A 587 -15.24 26.72 -3.62
CA TYR A 587 -14.55 26.72 -4.92
C TYR A 587 -15.29 25.90 -6.00
N GLY A 588 -16.63 25.95 -6.01
CA GLY A 588 -17.47 25.20 -6.95
C GLY A 588 -17.71 23.74 -6.56
N ILE A 589 -17.33 23.34 -5.34
CA ILE A 589 -17.43 21.97 -4.88
C ILE A 589 -18.53 21.82 -3.84
N ASP A 590 -19.25 20.70 -3.93
CA ASP A 590 -20.28 20.31 -2.97
C ASP A 590 -19.68 20.16 -1.55
N PRO A 591 -20.22 20.87 -0.54
CA PRO A 591 -19.72 20.80 0.83
C PRO A 591 -19.78 19.42 1.49
N ALA A 592 -20.77 18.58 1.16
CA ALA A 592 -20.82 17.21 1.66
C ALA A 592 -19.72 16.36 1.03
N TYR A 593 -19.44 16.58 -0.25
CA TYR A 593 -18.33 15.92 -0.95
C TYR A 593 -16.96 16.31 -0.38
N LEU A 594 -16.76 17.60 -0.09
CA LEU A 594 -15.57 18.08 0.61
C LEU A 594 -15.38 17.39 1.97
N TYR A 595 -16.47 17.24 2.74
CA TYR A 595 -16.43 16.55 4.02
C TYR A 595 -15.95 15.10 3.86
N VAL A 596 -16.42 14.38 2.85
CA VAL A 596 -15.94 13.01 2.58
C VAL A 596 -14.46 12.99 2.32
N ILE A 597 -14.00 13.74 1.32
CA ILE A 597 -12.60 13.70 0.90
C ILE A 597 -11.67 14.02 2.06
N VAL A 598 -12.02 15.03 2.85
CA VAL A 598 -11.18 15.44 3.97
C VAL A 598 -11.23 14.42 5.12
N PHE A 599 -12.41 14.02 5.58
CA PHE A 599 -12.55 13.22 6.81
C PHE A 599 -12.45 11.72 6.58
N TRP A 600 -12.99 11.22 5.47
CA TRP A 600 -13.08 9.79 5.17
C TRP A 600 -11.94 9.30 4.28
N ASP A 601 -11.44 10.12 3.36
CA ASP A 601 -10.36 9.69 2.48
C ASP A 601 -9.00 10.11 3.05
N ILE A 602 -8.79 11.38 3.36
CA ILE A 602 -7.46 11.83 3.77
C ILE A 602 -7.20 11.56 5.25
N LEU A 603 -8.06 12.06 6.13
CA LEU A 603 -7.85 12.01 7.57
C LEU A 603 -7.84 10.56 8.07
N PHE A 604 -8.68 9.71 7.50
CA PHE A 604 -8.74 8.30 7.85
C PHE A 604 -7.41 7.58 7.60
N TYR A 605 -6.83 7.70 6.40
CA TYR A 605 -5.54 7.08 6.07
C TYR A 605 -4.37 7.75 6.81
N ALA A 606 -4.41 9.07 7.01
CA ALA A 606 -3.45 9.76 7.87
C ALA A 606 -3.42 9.16 9.28
N PHE A 607 -4.59 8.86 9.86
CA PHE A 607 -4.69 8.20 11.15
C PHE A 607 -4.25 6.73 11.12
N PHE A 608 -4.51 6.02 10.03
CA PHE A 608 -4.04 4.65 9.85
C PHE A 608 -2.51 4.58 9.87
N ILE A 609 -1.85 5.44 9.10
CA ILE A 609 -0.39 5.58 9.07
C ILE A 609 0.15 6.02 10.45
N SER A 610 -0.60 6.86 11.17
CA SER A 610 -0.18 7.35 12.48
C SER A 610 -0.38 6.37 13.65
N ILE A 611 -0.98 5.19 13.44
CA ILE A 611 -1.24 4.19 14.49
C ILE A 611 -0.05 3.94 15.44
N PRO A 612 1.21 3.82 14.96
CA PRO A 612 2.37 3.62 15.85
C PRO A 612 2.55 4.75 16.88
N PHE A 613 2.00 5.92 16.62
CA PHE A 613 2.03 7.09 17.49
C PHE A 613 0.68 7.33 18.19
N THR A 614 -0.44 7.19 17.50
CA THR A 614 -1.78 7.52 18.02
C THR A 614 -2.47 6.37 18.73
N GLY A 615 -1.95 5.15 18.61
CA GLY A 615 -2.59 3.94 19.08
C GLY A 615 -3.59 3.37 18.06
N MET A 616 -4.04 2.15 18.33
CA MET A 616 -4.95 1.39 17.49
C MET A 616 -6.37 1.95 17.48
N SER A 617 -7.08 1.66 16.38
CA SER A 617 -8.46 2.04 16.15
C SER A 617 -8.72 3.55 16.35
N PRO A 618 -7.92 4.46 15.75
CA PRO A 618 -8.03 5.89 15.96
C PRO A 618 -9.43 6.43 15.65
N CYS A 619 -10.15 5.93 14.65
CA CYS A 619 -11.53 6.38 14.37
C CYS A 619 -12.51 6.08 15.51
N ARG A 620 -12.36 4.91 16.13
CA ARG A 620 -13.20 4.43 17.25
C ARG A 620 -12.81 5.10 18.55
N ARG A 621 -11.51 5.38 18.70
CA ARG A 621 -10.91 6.01 19.87
C ARG A 621 -11.16 7.51 19.89
N TYR A 622 -10.71 8.23 18.85
CA TYR A 622 -10.81 9.68 18.70
C TYR A 622 -12.18 10.18 18.24
N GLY A 623 -13.10 9.28 17.87
CA GLY A 623 -14.49 9.65 17.62
C GLY A 623 -14.70 10.51 16.37
N PHE A 624 -13.70 10.64 15.48
CA PHE A 624 -13.88 11.43 14.25
C PHE A 624 -14.91 10.80 13.29
N CYS A 625 -15.11 9.48 13.40
CA CYS A 625 -16.13 8.75 12.67
C CYS A 625 -17.53 9.11 13.19
N SER A 626 -18.29 9.91 12.41
CA SER A 626 -19.64 10.34 12.76
C SER A 626 -20.58 9.14 12.97
N THR A 627 -20.64 8.19 12.04
CA THR A 627 -21.45 6.97 12.20
C THR A 627 -21.04 6.16 13.43
N GLY A 628 -19.74 6.05 13.68
CA GLY A 628 -19.21 5.39 14.88
C GLY A 628 -19.70 6.06 16.16
N THR A 629 -19.61 7.38 16.26
CA THR A 629 -20.05 8.14 17.44
C THR A 629 -21.56 8.10 17.63
N PHE A 630 -22.34 8.16 16.54
CA PHE A 630 -23.79 7.94 16.56
C PHE A 630 -24.15 6.59 17.21
N VAL A 631 -23.61 5.50 16.69
CA VAL A 631 -23.82 4.15 17.21
C VAL A 631 -23.27 4.03 18.64
N GLY A 632 -22.22 4.80 18.99
CA GLY A 632 -21.68 4.89 20.36
C GLY A 632 -22.64 5.47 21.37
N LEU A 633 -23.36 6.53 20.99
CA LEU A 633 -24.39 7.15 21.81
C LEU A 633 -25.52 6.16 22.10
N PHE A 634 -26.10 5.55 21.06
CA PHE A 634 -27.18 4.58 21.22
C PHE A 634 -26.75 3.29 21.91
N SER A 635 -25.51 2.85 21.71
CA SER A 635 -24.93 1.73 22.47
C SER A 635 -24.79 2.04 23.97
N TYR A 636 -24.53 3.30 24.32
CA TYR A 636 -24.45 3.71 25.72
C TYR A 636 -25.83 3.86 26.36
N LEU A 637 -26.84 4.28 25.60
CA LEU A 637 -28.23 4.35 26.07
C LEU A 637 -28.89 2.95 26.16
N GLY A 638 -28.52 2.04 25.24
CA GLY A 638 -29.12 0.72 25.11
C GLY A 638 -28.70 -0.32 26.16
N PHE A 639 -28.97 -1.59 25.85
CA PHE A 639 -28.77 -2.73 26.74
C PHE A 639 -27.31 -3.17 26.86
N PHE A 640 -26.48 -2.82 25.87
CA PHE A 640 -25.14 -3.37 25.74
C PHE A 640 -24.21 -2.93 26.88
N LYS A 641 -23.59 -3.91 27.53
CA LYS A 641 -22.49 -3.74 28.48
C LYS A 641 -21.64 -5.01 28.54
N LEU A 642 -20.40 -4.89 29.01
CA LEU A 642 -19.62 -6.05 29.40
C LEU A 642 -19.92 -6.33 30.87
N LYS A 643 -20.19 -7.59 31.23
CA LYS A 643 -20.49 -7.98 32.62
C LYS A 643 -19.54 -9.08 33.04
N VAL A 644 -19.25 -9.16 34.34
CA VAL A 644 -18.44 -10.23 34.90
C VAL A 644 -19.29 -11.25 35.65
N HIS A 645 -18.87 -12.51 35.66
CA HIS A 645 -19.54 -13.55 36.45
C HIS A 645 -19.27 -13.35 37.95
N ASP A 646 -18.01 -13.12 38.33
CA ASP A 646 -17.60 -12.86 39.71
C ASP A 646 -16.72 -11.60 39.81
N LYS A 647 -17.11 -10.64 40.65
CA LYS A 647 -16.32 -9.43 40.93
C LYS A 647 -15.04 -9.73 41.70
N ASN A 648 -15.07 -10.71 42.61
CA ASN A 648 -13.94 -11.02 43.49
C ASN A 648 -12.77 -11.59 42.69
N LEU A 649 -13.06 -12.42 41.69
CA LEU A 649 -12.06 -12.93 40.75
C LEU A 649 -11.38 -11.82 39.94
N CYS A 650 -12.08 -10.74 39.61
CA CYS A 650 -11.45 -9.56 38.98
C CYS A 650 -10.53 -8.80 39.93
N LYS A 651 -10.81 -8.81 41.24
CA LYS A 651 -9.99 -8.14 42.26
C LYS A 651 -8.66 -8.87 42.48
N THR A 652 -8.67 -10.20 42.42
CA THR A 652 -7.48 -11.05 42.59
C THR A 652 -6.70 -11.28 41.29
N CYS A 653 -7.25 -10.90 40.12
CA CYS A 653 -6.56 -11.05 38.85
C CYS A 653 -5.36 -10.08 38.74
N GLU A 654 -4.14 -10.63 38.82
CA GLU A 654 -2.89 -9.87 38.72
C GLU A 654 -2.65 -9.34 37.31
N THR A 655 -2.92 -10.15 36.28
CA THR A 655 -2.53 -9.84 34.90
C THR A 655 -3.34 -8.69 34.29
N LYS A 656 -4.62 -8.57 34.65
CA LYS A 656 -5.58 -7.60 34.07
C LYS A 656 -5.48 -7.50 32.54
N ALA A 657 -5.22 -8.63 31.88
CA ALA A 657 -4.90 -8.72 30.45
C ALA A 657 -6.01 -8.16 29.55
N CYS A 658 -7.27 -8.14 30.04
CA CYS A 658 -8.41 -7.56 29.35
C CYS A 658 -8.27 -6.06 29.04
N ALA A 659 -7.52 -5.30 29.85
CA ALA A 659 -7.22 -3.90 29.55
C ALA A 659 -6.24 -3.82 28.38
N VAL A 660 -5.11 -4.53 28.47
CA VAL A 660 -4.02 -4.46 27.47
C VAL A 660 -4.47 -4.98 26.10
N SER A 661 -5.40 -5.94 26.04
CA SER A 661 -5.94 -6.44 24.77
C SER A 661 -6.99 -5.54 24.12
N CYS A 662 -7.42 -4.45 24.79
CA CYS A 662 -8.46 -3.58 24.25
C CYS A 662 -7.91 -2.72 23.10
N GLU A 663 -8.43 -2.95 21.89
CA GLU A 663 -8.03 -2.20 20.68
C GLU A 663 -8.28 -0.68 20.76
N THR A 664 -9.24 -0.23 21.58
CA THR A 664 -9.55 1.20 21.80
C THR A 664 -8.87 1.80 23.03
N GLY A 665 -8.07 1.02 23.77
CA GLY A 665 -7.33 1.51 24.93
C GLY A 665 -8.19 1.83 26.15
N LEU A 666 -9.24 1.05 26.44
CA LEU A 666 -10.13 1.25 27.60
C LEU A 666 -9.52 0.68 28.89
N ALA A 667 -8.45 1.31 29.38
CA ALA A 667 -7.68 0.84 30.53
C ALA A 667 -8.45 0.81 31.87
N GLU A 668 -9.54 1.56 31.99
CA GLU A 668 -10.37 1.64 33.22
C GLU A 668 -11.29 0.41 33.41
N MET A 669 -11.42 -0.42 32.37
CA MET A 669 -12.32 -1.57 32.35
C MET A 669 -12.19 -2.51 33.57
N PRO A 670 -10.97 -2.89 34.04
CA PRO A 670 -10.85 -3.73 35.23
C PRO A 670 -11.37 -3.06 36.51
N GLY A 671 -11.17 -1.74 36.67
CA GLY A 671 -11.64 -1.00 37.83
C GLY A 671 -13.17 -0.95 37.90
N GLU A 672 -13.81 -0.76 36.75
CA GLU A 672 -15.28 -0.77 36.63
C GLU A 672 -15.88 -2.16 36.89
N PHE A 673 -15.22 -3.24 36.44
CA PHE A 673 -15.65 -4.60 36.78
C PHE A 673 -15.61 -4.86 38.29
N ILE A 674 -14.55 -4.42 38.98
CA ILE A 674 -14.42 -4.59 40.44
C ILE A 674 -15.50 -3.79 41.18
N LYS A 675 -15.74 -2.54 40.77
CA LYS A 675 -16.72 -1.65 41.43
C LYS A 675 -18.16 -2.07 41.13
N ASN A 676 -18.51 -2.11 39.85
CA ASN A 676 -19.90 -2.20 39.40
C ASN A 676 -20.31 -3.62 39.00
N GLY A 677 -19.35 -4.50 38.70
CA GLY A 677 -19.61 -5.82 38.09
C GLY A 677 -19.92 -5.75 36.60
N TYR A 678 -19.87 -4.56 36.02
CA TYR A 678 -20.06 -4.34 34.61
C TYR A 678 -19.27 -3.13 34.16
N PHE A 679 -18.95 -3.10 32.87
CA PHE A 679 -18.32 -1.99 32.19
C PHE A 679 -19.21 -1.53 31.05
N LYS A 680 -19.55 -0.24 31.05
CA LYS A 680 -20.34 0.40 30.00
C LYS A 680 -19.61 1.67 29.54
N SER A 681 -19.39 1.80 28.24
CA SER A 681 -18.73 2.96 27.67
C SER A 681 -19.20 3.16 26.24
N SER A 682 -19.47 4.41 25.86
CA SER A 682 -19.75 4.79 24.46
C SER A 682 -18.55 4.53 23.53
N LYS A 683 -17.34 4.38 24.09
CA LYS A 683 -16.12 4.03 23.34
C LYS A 683 -16.00 2.53 23.09
N CYS A 684 -16.67 1.68 23.88
CA CYS A 684 -16.59 0.23 23.72
C CYS A 684 -17.21 -0.19 22.38
N VAL A 685 -16.38 -0.73 21.50
CA VAL A 685 -16.79 -1.21 20.17
C VAL A 685 -17.20 -2.68 20.15
N GLY A 686 -17.09 -3.35 21.30
CA GLY A 686 -17.52 -4.74 21.46
C GLY A 686 -16.74 -5.73 20.60
N SER A 687 -15.44 -5.50 20.39
CA SER A 687 -14.56 -6.36 19.59
C SER A 687 -14.38 -7.78 20.16
N GLY A 688 -14.56 -7.93 21.48
CA GLY A 688 -14.44 -9.20 22.21
C GLY A 688 -13.01 -9.55 22.65
N ASP A 689 -12.01 -8.71 22.40
CA ASP A 689 -10.61 -9.00 22.74
C ASP A 689 -10.37 -9.09 24.26
N CYS A 690 -11.11 -8.28 25.03
CA CYS A 690 -11.07 -8.32 26.49
C CYS A 690 -11.61 -9.63 27.07
N ILE A 691 -12.67 -10.19 26.46
CA ILE A 691 -13.26 -11.48 26.84
C ILE A 691 -12.24 -12.59 26.60
N ARG A 692 -11.62 -12.59 25.41
CA ARG A 692 -10.65 -13.62 25.00
C ARG A 692 -9.32 -13.55 25.77
N ALA A 693 -8.91 -12.36 26.18
CA ALA A 693 -7.69 -12.18 26.97
C ALA A 693 -7.91 -12.47 28.46
N CYS A 694 -9.15 -12.63 28.93
CA CYS A 694 -9.41 -12.93 30.33
C CYS A 694 -8.97 -14.38 30.64
N PRO A 695 -7.96 -14.60 31.51
CA PRO A 695 -7.46 -15.94 31.80
C PRO A 695 -8.48 -16.84 32.51
N TYR A 696 -9.49 -16.23 33.14
CA TYR A 696 -10.52 -16.92 33.90
C TYR A 696 -11.87 -17.02 33.16
N ASN A 697 -11.95 -16.58 31.90
CA ASN A 697 -13.20 -16.53 31.16
C ASN A 697 -14.36 -15.84 31.92
N ASN A 698 -14.02 -14.79 32.69
CA ASN A 698 -14.95 -14.17 33.64
C ASN A 698 -15.79 -13.05 33.02
N ILE A 699 -15.46 -12.58 31.81
CA ILE A 699 -16.12 -11.45 31.15
C ILE A 699 -17.03 -11.99 30.04
N TYR A 700 -18.25 -11.48 29.93
CA TYR A 700 -19.17 -11.83 28.85
C TYR A 700 -19.92 -10.61 28.31
N PHE A 701 -20.47 -10.76 27.10
CA PHE A 701 -21.36 -9.75 26.51
C PHE A 701 -22.75 -9.82 27.16
N TYR A 702 -23.19 -8.69 27.70
CA TYR A 702 -24.57 -8.49 28.09
C TYR A 702 -25.26 -7.66 27.02
N ASP A 703 -26.08 -8.31 26.19
CA ASP A 703 -26.87 -7.68 25.13
C ASP A 703 -28.34 -8.08 25.25
N PHE A 704 -29.19 -7.62 24.32
CA PHE A 704 -30.62 -7.91 24.31
C PHE A 704 -30.95 -9.40 24.41
N ARG A 705 -30.12 -10.30 23.84
CA ARG A 705 -30.35 -11.76 23.90
C ARG A 705 -30.18 -12.28 25.32
N THR A 706 -29.15 -11.80 26.02
CA THR A 706 -28.91 -12.15 27.43
C THR A 706 -30.04 -11.60 28.32
N PHE A 707 -30.50 -10.37 28.06
CA PHE A 707 -31.63 -9.77 28.76
C PHE A 707 -32.92 -10.59 28.60
N ILE A 708 -33.25 -11.02 27.38
CA ILE A 708 -34.40 -11.89 27.12
C ILE A 708 -34.23 -13.22 27.87
N LYS A 709 -33.06 -13.86 27.75
CA LYS A 709 -32.78 -15.15 28.38
C LYS A 709 -32.96 -15.09 29.91
N GLU A 710 -32.47 -14.03 30.55
CA GLU A 710 -32.66 -13.80 31.99
C GLU A 710 -34.13 -13.58 32.36
N LYS A 711 -34.91 -12.84 31.56
CA LYS A 711 -36.34 -12.64 31.81
C LYS A 711 -37.16 -13.92 31.65
N ILE A 712 -36.92 -14.68 30.58
CA ILE A 712 -37.63 -15.94 30.31
C ILE A 712 -37.32 -16.96 31.42
N LEU A 713 -36.05 -17.15 31.79
CA LEU A 713 -35.67 -18.09 32.85
C LEU A 713 -36.24 -17.70 34.22
N LYS A 714 -36.32 -16.40 34.54
CA LYS A 714 -36.97 -15.93 35.76
C LYS A 714 -38.46 -16.24 35.78
N SER A 715 -39.17 -16.10 34.66
CA SER A 715 -40.59 -16.49 34.59
C SER A 715 -40.79 -18.00 34.76
N THR A 716 -39.87 -18.83 34.28
CA THR A 716 -39.95 -20.29 34.45
C THR A 716 -39.67 -20.73 35.88
N HIS A 717 -38.69 -20.11 36.57
CA HIS A 717 -38.43 -20.40 37.98
C HIS A 717 -39.54 -19.90 38.91
N ALA A 718 -40.11 -18.71 38.65
CA ALA A 718 -41.28 -18.23 39.38
C ALA A 718 -42.49 -19.20 39.24
N SER A 719 -42.72 -19.73 38.03
CA SER A 719 -43.78 -20.74 37.82
C SER A 719 -43.53 -22.08 38.54
N GLN A 720 -42.28 -22.46 38.79
CA GLN A 720 -41.95 -23.69 39.55
C GLN A 720 -42.04 -23.51 41.06
N GLU A 721 -41.80 -22.31 41.58
CA GLU A 721 -42.02 -22.00 43.00
C GLU A 721 -43.51 -21.84 43.32
N ASP A 722 -44.31 -21.25 42.42
CA ASP A 722 -45.76 -21.15 42.58
C ASP A 722 -46.47 -22.52 42.51
N VAL A 723 -45.99 -23.44 41.67
CA VAL A 723 -46.49 -24.84 41.65
C VAL A 723 -46.12 -25.61 42.91
N LYS A 724 -44.98 -25.30 43.57
CA LYS A 724 -44.63 -25.90 44.87
C LYS A 724 -45.37 -25.27 46.05
N ALA A 725 -45.81 -24.01 45.93
CA ALA A 725 -46.63 -23.34 46.93
C ALA A 725 -48.11 -23.76 46.90
N GLY A 726 -48.61 -24.24 45.76
CA GLY A 726 -49.97 -24.79 45.61
C GLY A 726 -50.16 -26.24 46.06
N PHE A 727 -49.11 -26.89 46.57
CA PHE A 727 -49.13 -28.26 47.12
C PHE A 727 -48.87 -28.30 48.65
N LYS A 728 -49.08 -27.19 49.35
CA LYS A 728 -49.04 -27.14 50.82
C LYS A 728 -50.41 -26.93 51.42
#